data_AF-A0A450YKH4-F1
#
_entry.id   AF-A0A450YKH4-F1
#
_cell.length_a   1.000
_cell.length_b   1.000
_cell.length_c   1.000
_cell.angle_alpha   90.00
_cell.angle_beta   90.00
_cell.angle_gamma   90.00
#
_symmetry.space_group_name_H-M   'P 1'
#
loop_
_entity.id
_entity.type
_entity.pdbx_description
1 polymer ?
#
loop_
_entity_poly.entity_id
_entity_poly.type
_entity_poly.pdbx_seq_one_letter_code
_entity_poly.pdbx_strand_id
1 'polypeptide(L)'
;MSELTFISTKWLKPLLKKIVPLEKRFARHRNDDEAPELGAIFDSFGLPSDLVGYYVEPFCQDRDPDDYLEDRRFLFHIRAPAFSAINTFLKGDAVNPINDSRRMFVLSEPGMGKTSLLMMIKLAHLAGFWPREYDCSLLKLGKDTLDMAWRHPNKANTILLLDALDEDPLAWGNIKARLREILEATGDYYRVIISCRTRSLLASGAYSASPSGKIRIDNHACLVMFLTLFDHEQVIDYLNKRFPSHPCDALLHCNDSLRQQAEHFVDKMDPSHFPPLLLTHIHDIMALEPRESDIFSLYRAFFEAWLAREENRLRKFRGKLRGGSPNRQDLRTLFTTIAAFLQQRGEYSLSRAAIYKLEKNLPASQAANLACLAYLDTGGQSLLRRNAAGDFRFAHHTIQEFLVAHGTLTGETDIIRDAIRITDQLSIFLKVANVMDLPLPKKLNPAQSFMPIPGLHFYDQLADGSRGPAMQPIPSGKFLMGSPAGEGDKNEHPRHHVRIAAPFAMGTWPVTFEEYDHFCVVTGRKKPQDQGWDRKRHPVINVSWQDALDYCAWLSGETGCHYRLPSEAEWEYAARAGTGTRYWWGDEFDDGSGILHANCDNSGTESDTKRTSPVGNFPPNPFGLYDTAGNVREWTADCWHDNYQSAPSDGSIWTEEALGDCGQRVVRGGSWNNGPQELRSASRGRYSASDAAYTLLGFRLVREF
;
A
#
# COMPACT_ATOMS: atom_id res chain seq x y z
N MET A 1 20.52 -44.81 -2.01
CA MET A 1 21.27 -43.57 -1.73
C MET A 1 20.34 -42.70 -0.90
N SER A 2 20.72 -42.32 0.33
CA SER A 2 19.91 -41.42 1.17
C SER A 2 19.62 -40.14 0.41
N GLU A 3 18.36 -39.70 0.35
CA GLU A 3 17.99 -38.44 -0.30
C GLU A 3 18.80 -37.29 0.29
N LEU A 4 19.64 -36.65 -0.55
CA LEU A 4 20.37 -35.42 -0.20
C LEU A 4 19.36 -34.41 0.34
N THR A 5 19.51 -34.02 1.60
CA THR A 5 18.61 -33.07 2.30
C THR A 5 19.48 -32.04 2.99
N PHE A 6 19.20 -30.76 2.73
CA PHE A 6 19.96 -29.61 3.23
C PHE A 6 19.28 -28.96 4.43
N ILE A 7 17.95 -28.99 4.49
CA ILE A 7 17.17 -28.42 5.60
C ILE A 7 15.88 -29.22 5.86
N SER A 8 15.45 -29.34 7.12
CA SER A 8 14.22 -30.06 7.48
C SER A 8 13.63 -29.58 8.80
N THR A 9 12.30 -29.51 8.88
CA THR A 9 11.56 -29.25 10.14
C THR A 9 11.75 -30.33 11.18
N LYS A 10 12.05 -31.58 10.76
CA LYS A 10 12.38 -32.69 11.67
C LYS A 10 13.61 -32.41 12.52
N TRP A 11 14.47 -31.47 12.09
CA TRP A 11 15.70 -31.12 12.79
C TRP A 11 15.53 -30.02 13.82
N LEU A 12 14.39 -29.32 13.92
CA LEU A 12 14.22 -28.18 14.83
C LEU A 12 14.56 -28.52 16.30
N LYS A 13 13.98 -29.60 16.85
CA LYS A 13 14.26 -30.04 18.23
C LYS A 13 15.72 -30.48 18.43
N PRO A 14 16.30 -31.36 17.59
CA PRO A 14 17.73 -31.68 17.64
C PRO A 14 18.67 -30.48 17.47
N LEU A 15 18.30 -29.53 16.61
CA LEU A 15 19.07 -28.33 16.29
C LEU A 15 19.15 -27.41 17.50
N LEU A 16 18.03 -27.17 18.18
CA LEU A 16 17.99 -26.39 19.42
C LEU A 16 18.96 -26.95 20.47
N LYS A 17 18.99 -28.29 20.63
CA LYS A 17 19.89 -28.96 21.58
C LYS A 17 21.38 -28.78 21.25
N LYS A 18 21.74 -28.64 19.97
CA LYS A 18 23.12 -28.39 19.54
C LYS A 18 23.53 -26.92 19.61
N ILE A 19 22.58 -26.01 19.37
CA ILE A 19 22.84 -24.57 19.36
C ILE A 19 23.03 -24.04 20.77
N VAL A 20 22.17 -24.37 21.74
CA VAL A 20 22.25 -23.82 23.11
C VAL A 20 23.64 -23.99 23.76
N PRO A 21 24.33 -25.15 23.65
CA PRO A 21 25.71 -25.28 24.12
C PRO A 21 26.72 -24.44 23.36
N LEU A 22 26.54 -24.27 22.04
CA LEU A 22 27.38 -23.40 21.21
C LEU A 22 27.27 -21.96 21.69
N GLU A 23 26.06 -21.42 21.88
CA GLU A 23 25.85 -20.05 22.37
C GLU A 23 26.54 -19.81 23.73
N LYS A 24 26.42 -20.77 24.65
CA LYS A 24 27.06 -20.71 25.97
C LYS A 24 28.58 -20.74 25.91
N ARG A 25 29.17 -21.44 24.95
CA ARG A 25 30.63 -21.43 24.70
C ARG A 25 31.07 -20.08 24.15
N PHE A 26 30.31 -19.47 23.25
CA PHE A 26 30.62 -18.15 22.70
C PHE A 26 30.47 -17.01 23.70
N ALA A 27 29.44 -17.05 24.56
CA ALA A 27 29.27 -16.06 25.62
C ALA A 27 30.46 -16.02 26.61
N ARG A 28 31.24 -17.11 26.70
CA ARG A 28 32.43 -17.23 27.55
C ARG A 28 33.74 -16.85 26.86
N HIS A 29 33.82 -16.88 25.53
CA HIS A 29 35.04 -16.66 24.73
C HIS A 29 34.91 -15.50 23.74
N ARG A 30 34.21 -14.41 24.11
CA ARG A 30 33.94 -13.24 23.26
C ARG A 30 35.19 -12.53 22.66
N ASN A 31 36.41 -12.93 23.05
CA ASN A 31 37.68 -12.33 22.65
C ASN A 31 38.58 -13.25 21.81
N ASP A 32 38.19 -14.50 21.52
CA ASP A 32 39.00 -15.42 20.72
C ASP A 32 38.47 -15.50 19.27
N ASP A 33 39.39 -15.38 18.30
CA ASP A 33 39.16 -15.37 16.84
C ASP A 33 38.57 -16.69 16.26
N GLU A 34 38.13 -17.63 17.09
CA GLU A 34 37.77 -18.99 16.66
C GLU A 34 36.35 -19.15 16.05
N ALA A 35 35.49 -18.11 16.06
CA ALA A 35 34.21 -18.17 15.33
C ALA A 35 33.58 -16.79 14.95
N PRO A 36 34.27 -15.95 14.17
CA PRO A 36 33.80 -14.62 13.78
C PRO A 36 32.43 -14.64 13.07
N GLU A 37 32.13 -15.70 12.32
CA GLU A 37 30.87 -15.81 11.58
C GLU A 37 29.64 -15.98 12.49
N LEU A 38 29.77 -16.72 13.59
CA LEU A 38 28.67 -16.89 14.56
C LEU A 38 28.44 -15.58 15.33
N GLY A 39 29.49 -14.90 15.77
CA GLY A 39 29.38 -13.58 16.41
C GLY A 39 28.68 -12.55 15.51
N ALA A 40 29.06 -12.51 14.23
CA ALA A 40 28.40 -11.66 13.23
C ALA A 40 26.91 -11.99 13.07
N ILE A 41 26.53 -13.28 13.16
CA ILE A 41 25.13 -13.71 13.16
C ILE A 41 24.39 -13.23 14.42
N PHE A 42 24.99 -13.38 15.61
CA PHE A 42 24.40 -12.91 16.88
C PHE A 42 24.16 -11.40 16.88
N ASP A 43 25.18 -10.63 16.49
CA ASP A 43 25.12 -9.17 16.50
C ASP A 43 24.14 -8.63 15.45
N SER A 44 24.01 -9.32 14.32
CA SER A 44 23.12 -8.92 13.24
C SER A 44 21.67 -9.37 13.43
N PHE A 45 21.44 -10.54 14.06
CA PHE A 45 20.14 -11.22 14.01
C PHE A 45 19.58 -11.71 15.37
N GLY A 46 20.27 -11.48 16.48
CA GLY A 46 19.80 -11.86 17.82
C GLY A 46 20.19 -13.28 18.24
N LEU A 47 19.52 -13.84 19.26
CA LEU A 47 19.83 -15.17 19.80
C LEU A 47 19.29 -16.30 18.89
N PRO A 48 20.16 -17.15 18.29
CA PRO A 48 19.74 -18.29 17.47
C PRO A 48 18.84 -19.30 18.19
N SER A 49 18.98 -19.49 19.50
CA SER A 49 18.15 -20.40 20.29
C SER A 49 16.70 -19.95 20.36
N ASP A 50 16.44 -18.64 20.48
CA ASP A 50 15.09 -18.09 20.43
C ASP A 50 14.47 -18.32 19.04
N LEU A 51 15.24 -18.04 17.98
CA LEU A 51 14.79 -18.29 16.61
C LEU A 51 14.40 -19.75 16.42
N VAL A 52 15.29 -20.70 16.77
CA VAL A 52 15.05 -22.13 16.55
C VAL A 52 13.95 -22.67 17.46
N GLY A 53 13.84 -22.15 18.68
CA GLY A 53 12.81 -22.54 19.65
C GLY A 53 11.39 -22.26 19.15
N TYR A 54 11.21 -21.15 18.44
CA TYR A 54 9.88 -20.68 18.02
C TYR A 54 9.70 -20.65 16.49
N TYR A 55 10.64 -21.24 15.73
CA TYR A 55 10.56 -21.22 14.27
C TYR A 55 9.35 -22.00 13.76
N VAL A 56 8.56 -21.36 12.90
CA VAL A 56 7.53 -21.97 12.08
C VAL A 56 7.95 -21.81 10.62
N GLU A 57 7.90 -22.90 9.86
CA GLU A 57 8.28 -22.89 8.46
C GLU A 57 7.25 -22.09 7.65
N PRO A 58 7.65 -21.05 6.89
CA PRO A 58 6.74 -20.34 6.00
C PRO A 58 6.32 -21.23 4.83
N PHE A 59 5.11 -20.99 4.31
CA PHE A 59 4.73 -21.50 3.01
C PHE A 59 5.23 -20.59 1.90
N CYS A 60 5.33 -21.14 0.69
CA CYS A 60 5.75 -20.44 -0.50
C CYS A 60 4.94 -20.83 -1.73
N GLN A 61 5.03 -19.99 -2.75
CA GLN A 61 4.44 -20.17 -4.08
C GLN A 61 5.39 -19.64 -5.18
N ASP A 62 5.11 -19.98 -6.43
CA ASP A 62 5.90 -19.64 -7.62
C ASP A 62 5.36 -18.44 -8.40
N ARG A 63 4.27 -17.82 -7.94
CA ARG A 63 3.63 -16.65 -8.54
C ARG A 63 3.53 -15.47 -7.58
N ASP A 64 3.53 -14.27 -8.16
CA ASP A 64 3.41 -13.03 -7.41
C ASP A 64 2.09 -13.00 -6.62
N PRO A 65 2.13 -12.75 -5.29
CA PRO A 65 0.93 -12.59 -4.49
C PRO A 65 0.03 -11.40 -4.87
N ASP A 66 0.49 -10.46 -5.71
CA ASP A 66 -0.27 -9.28 -6.14
C ASP A 66 -0.87 -9.42 -7.57
N ASP A 67 -0.51 -10.46 -8.35
CA ASP A 67 -1.06 -10.75 -9.71
C ASP A 67 -2.56 -11.14 -9.71
N TYR A 68 -3.20 -11.16 -8.54
CA TYR A 68 -4.62 -11.49 -8.33
C TYR A 68 -5.61 -10.49 -8.91
N LEU A 69 -5.16 -9.28 -9.22
CA LEU A 69 -6.03 -8.22 -9.71
C LEU A 69 -6.33 -8.34 -11.22
N GLU A 70 -5.55 -9.12 -11.98
CA GLU A 70 -5.71 -9.21 -13.44
C GLU A 70 -6.49 -10.45 -13.93
N ASP A 71 -6.48 -11.57 -13.19
CA ASP A 71 -7.11 -12.82 -13.63
C ASP A 71 -8.04 -13.40 -12.55
N ARG A 72 -9.34 -13.07 -12.61
CA ARG A 72 -10.41 -13.68 -11.77
C ARG A 72 -10.70 -15.14 -12.19
N ARG A 73 -9.70 -16.01 -12.16
CA ARG A 73 -9.91 -17.46 -12.11
C ARG A 73 -9.55 -17.93 -10.71
N PHE A 74 -10.51 -18.57 -10.03
CA PHE A 74 -10.28 -19.32 -8.80
C PHE A 74 -9.29 -20.46 -9.08
N LEU A 75 -8.00 -20.15 -9.14
CA LEU A 75 -6.93 -21.12 -9.19
C LEU A 75 -6.59 -21.46 -7.73
N PHE A 76 -6.87 -22.69 -7.33
CA PHE A 76 -6.39 -23.23 -6.06
C PHE A 76 -4.86 -23.01 -5.99
N HIS A 77 -4.40 -22.15 -5.08
CA HIS A 77 -2.97 -21.91 -4.89
C HIS A 77 -2.35 -23.14 -4.24
N ILE A 78 -1.49 -23.82 -4.97
CA ILE A 78 -0.68 -24.90 -4.41
C ILE A 78 0.40 -24.25 -3.55
N ARG A 79 0.11 -24.06 -2.26
CA ARG A 79 1.11 -23.66 -1.26
C ARG A 79 2.02 -24.84 -0.98
N ALA A 80 3.33 -24.60 -0.97
CA ALA A 80 4.33 -25.59 -0.61
C ALA A 80 5.14 -25.12 0.60
N PRO A 81 5.63 -26.05 1.46
CA PRO A 81 6.60 -25.69 2.50
C PRO A 81 7.92 -25.17 1.90
N ALA A 82 8.43 -24.04 2.41
CA ALA A 82 9.61 -23.37 1.86
C ALA A 82 10.88 -24.24 1.86
N PHE A 83 11.09 -25.07 2.88
CA PHE A 83 12.21 -26.00 2.95
C PHE A 83 12.18 -27.03 1.82
N SER A 84 10.98 -27.44 1.38
CA SER A 84 10.85 -28.36 0.24
C SER A 84 11.34 -27.71 -1.05
N ALA A 85 10.90 -26.48 -1.32
CA ALA A 85 11.31 -25.71 -2.48
C ALA A 85 12.84 -25.42 -2.47
N ILE A 86 13.38 -25.02 -1.32
CA ILE A 86 14.82 -24.79 -1.14
C ILE A 86 15.63 -26.06 -1.36
N ASN A 87 15.23 -27.19 -0.77
CA ASN A 87 15.93 -28.46 -0.97
C ASN A 87 15.94 -28.85 -2.45
N THR A 88 14.83 -28.63 -3.17
CA THR A 88 14.72 -28.92 -4.60
C THR A 88 15.73 -28.10 -5.40
N PHE A 89 15.81 -26.80 -5.12
CA PHE A 89 16.78 -25.89 -5.74
C PHE A 89 18.25 -26.23 -5.44
N LEU A 90 18.55 -26.55 -4.18
CA LEU A 90 19.92 -26.87 -3.74
C LEU A 90 20.41 -28.21 -4.29
N LYS A 91 19.53 -29.20 -4.48
CA LYS A 91 19.86 -30.47 -5.15
C LYS A 91 20.22 -30.25 -6.62
N GLY A 92 19.50 -29.36 -7.31
CA GLY A 92 19.66 -29.14 -8.76
C GLY A 92 19.17 -30.31 -9.62
N ASP A 93 19.00 -30.06 -10.92
CA ASP A 93 18.70 -31.11 -11.90
C ASP A 93 19.98 -31.87 -12.26
N ALA A 94 20.05 -33.16 -11.93
CA ALA A 94 21.20 -34.03 -12.20
C ALA A 94 21.45 -34.26 -13.71
N VAL A 95 20.47 -33.93 -14.57
CA VAL A 95 20.46 -34.31 -15.99
C VAL A 95 20.94 -33.19 -16.92
N ASN A 96 20.95 -31.92 -16.50
CA ASN A 96 21.25 -30.81 -17.42
C ASN A 96 21.96 -29.61 -16.73
N PRO A 97 23.28 -29.69 -16.49
CA PRO A 97 24.03 -28.67 -15.73
C PRO A 97 24.19 -27.32 -16.45
N ILE A 98 23.76 -27.23 -17.73
CA ILE A 98 23.91 -26.07 -18.61
C ILE A 98 22.63 -25.21 -18.66
N ASN A 99 21.46 -25.74 -18.23
CA ASN A 99 20.18 -25.04 -18.34
C ASN A 99 19.84 -24.22 -17.08
N ASP A 100 20.54 -23.10 -17.02
CA ASP A 100 20.60 -21.98 -16.07
C ASP A 100 19.38 -21.71 -15.17
N SER A 101 19.53 -21.98 -13.87
CA SER A 101 18.99 -21.17 -12.75
C SER A 101 19.75 -21.48 -11.46
N ARG A 102 21.06 -21.18 -11.37
CA ARG A 102 21.86 -21.38 -10.12
C ARG A 102 21.53 -20.39 -9.00
N ARG A 103 20.67 -19.42 -9.30
CA ARG A 103 20.26 -18.35 -8.40
C ARG A 103 18.77 -18.45 -8.11
N MET A 104 18.39 -18.21 -6.87
CA MET A 104 17.00 -18.11 -6.42
C MET A 104 16.80 -16.80 -5.66
N PHE A 105 15.72 -16.10 -5.98
CA PHE A 105 15.21 -15.01 -5.16
C PHE A 105 14.14 -15.53 -4.20
N VAL A 106 14.29 -15.18 -2.93
CA VAL A 106 13.25 -15.35 -1.91
C VAL A 106 12.60 -14.01 -1.69
N LEU A 107 11.40 -13.84 -2.22
CA LEU A 107 10.63 -12.60 -2.20
C LEU A 107 9.49 -12.70 -1.20
N SER A 108 9.26 -11.63 -0.46
CA SER A 108 8.04 -11.45 0.32
C SER A 108 7.97 -10.05 0.87
N GLU A 109 6.84 -9.66 1.44
CA GLU A 109 6.76 -8.45 2.24
C GLU A 109 7.53 -8.61 3.57
N PRO A 110 7.88 -7.52 4.25
CA PRO A 110 8.71 -7.62 5.45
C PRO A 110 7.96 -8.29 6.61
N GLY A 111 8.74 -8.86 7.53
CA GLY A 111 8.19 -9.66 8.62
C GLY A 111 7.84 -11.10 8.23
N MET A 112 7.71 -11.43 6.94
CA MET A 112 7.34 -12.78 6.49
C MET A 112 8.47 -13.84 6.56
N GLY A 113 9.47 -13.62 7.41
CA GLY A 113 10.45 -14.67 7.74
C GLY A 113 11.60 -14.94 6.76
N LYS A 114 11.89 -14.04 5.80
CA LYS A 114 13.02 -14.21 4.85
C LYS A 114 14.36 -14.43 5.56
N THR A 115 14.75 -13.48 6.40
CA THR A 115 16.00 -13.55 7.17
C THR A 115 16.02 -14.78 8.07
N SER A 116 14.92 -15.06 8.77
CA SER A 116 14.76 -16.26 9.60
C SER A 116 14.99 -17.54 8.80
N LEU A 117 14.43 -17.64 7.60
CA LEU A 117 14.59 -18.78 6.70
C LEU A 117 16.05 -18.99 6.30
N LEU A 118 16.74 -17.94 5.88
CA LEU A 118 18.17 -17.98 5.52
C LEU A 118 19.04 -18.37 6.73
N MET A 119 18.72 -17.85 7.91
CA MET A 119 19.39 -18.24 9.16
C MET A 119 19.20 -19.71 9.49
N MET A 120 17.99 -20.26 9.33
CA MET A 120 17.74 -21.68 9.59
C MET A 120 18.60 -22.59 8.71
N ILE A 121 18.83 -22.20 7.45
CA ILE A 121 19.75 -22.89 6.52
C ILE A 121 21.18 -22.86 7.07
N LYS A 122 21.67 -21.67 7.47
CA LYS A 122 23.03 -21.54 8.01
C LYS A 122 23.21 -22.29 9.34
N LEU A 123 22.21 -22.27 10.22
CA LEU A 123 22.24 -22.97 11.50
C LEU A 123 22.23 -24.50 11.31
N ALA A 124 21.47 -25.02 10.35
CA ALA A 124 21.49 -26.44 10.00
C ALA A 124 22.88 -26.89 9.52
N HIS A 125 23.56 -26.04 8.72
CA HIS A 125 24.95 -26.23 8.33
C HIS A 125 25.91 -26.28 9.52
N LEU A 126 25.89 -25.25 10.37
CA LEU A 126 26.79 -25.17 11.54
C LEU A 126 26.56 -26.31 12.55
N ALA A 127 25.33 -26.80 12.67
CA ALA A 127 25.01 -27.91 13.55
C ALA A 127 25.28 -29.30 12.92
N GLY A 128 25.80 -29.35 11.70
CA GLY A 128 26.21 -30.57 11.01
C GLY A 128 25.06 -31.50 10.60
N PHE A 129 23.85 -30.96 10.39
CA PHE A 129 22.74 -31.70 9.77
C PHE A 129 22.82 -31.69 8.23
N TRP A 130 23.81 -30.96 7.70
CA TRP A 130 24.01 -30.66 6.29
C TRP A 130 24.98 -31.65 5.61
N PRO A 131 24.87 -31.89 4.29
CA PRO A 131 25.81 -32.75 3.57
C PRO A 131 27.25 -32.21 3.62
N ARG A 132 28.21 -33.06 3.97
CA ARG A 132 29.62 -32.65 4.25
C ARG A 132 30.37 -32.06 3.06
N GLU A 133 29.89 -32.30 1.84
CA GLU A 133 30.53 -31.88 0.60
C GLU A 133 30.28 -30.40 0.28
N TYR A 134 29.28 -29.77 0.90
CA TYR A 134 28.87 -28.40 0.62
C TYR A 134 29.07 -27.51 1.83
N ASP A 135 29.67 -26.36 1.62
CA ASP A 135 29.75 -25.28 2.60
C ASP A 135 28.56 -24.32 2.45
N CYS A 136 28.29 -23.52 3.46
CA CYS A 136 27.20 -22.54 3.46
C CYS A 136 27.67 -21.24 4.11
N SER A 137 27.59 -20.12 3.38
CA SER A 137 27.97 -18.79 3.86
C SER A 137 26.77 -17.85 3.86
N LEU A 138 26.59 -17.07 4.92
CA LEU A 138 25.50 -16.10 5.06
C LEU A 138 26.08 -14.69 5.19
N LEU A 139 25.75 -13.82 4.23
CA LEU A 139 26.17 -12.43 4.20
C LEU A 139 24.96 -11.50 4.14
N LYS A 140 24.99 -10.42 4.92
CA LYS A 140 24.05 -9.32 4.75
C LYS A 140 24.53 -8.42 3.62
N LEU A 141 23.64 -8.05 2.71
CA LEU A 141 23.97 -7.18 1.59
C LEU A 141 24.27 -5.76 2.05
N GLY A 142 25.35 -5.20 1.51
CA GLY A 142 25.88 -3.88 1.83
C GLY A 142 27.09 -3.53 0.97
N LYS A 143 27.79 -2.46 1.36
CA LYS A 143 28.90 -1.90 0.57
C LYS A 143 30.03 -2.91 0.33
N ASP A 144 30.38 -3.69 1.35
CA ASP A 144 31.55 -4.58 1.32
C ASP A 144 31.21 -5.98 0.76
N THR A 145 29.95 -6.24 0.37
CA THR A 145 29.51 -7.59 0.01
C THR A 145 30.24 -8.15 -1.20
N LEU A 146 30.52 -7.34 -2.23
CA LEU A 146 31.23 -7.81 -3.42
C LEU A 146 32.67 -8.21 -3.08
N ASP A 147 33.35 -7.44 -2.24
CA ASP A 147 34.71 -7.75 -1.79
C ASP A 147 34.74 -9.05 -0.97
N MET A 148 33.78 -9.22 -0.07
CA MET A 148 33.65 -10.45 0.72
C MET A 148 33.35 -11.66 -0.17
N ALA A 149 32.42 -11.54 -1.11
CA ALA A 149 32.10 -12.60 -2.06
C ALA A 149 33.28 -12.91 -3.00
N TRP A 150 34.04 -11.91 -3.40
CA TRP A 150 35.20 -12.09 -4.26
C TRP A 150 36.31 -12.87 -3.57
N ARG A 151 36.58 -12.59 -2.29
CA ARG A 151 37.64 -13.24 -1.48
C ARG A 151 37.24 -14.59 -0.90
N HIS A 152 35.98 -15.01 -1.03
CA HIS A 152 35.50 -16.26 -0.44
C HIS A 152 36.21 -17.49 -1.04
N PRO A 153 36.76 -18.41 -0.23
CA PRO A 153 37.38 -19.63 -0.71
C PRO A 153 36.35 -20.66 -1.19
N ASN A 154 36.74 -21.64 -2.01
CA ASN A 154 35.93 -22.81 -2.37
C ASN A 154 34.50 -22.52 -2.91
N LYS A 155 34.30 -21.41 -3.64
CA LYS A 155 32.98 -20.98 -4.14
C LYS A 155 32.19 -22.09 -4.84
N ALA A 156 32.86 -22.92 -5.63
CA ALA A 156 32.25 -24.01 -6.41
C ALA A 156 31.48 -25.05 -5.57
N ASN A 157 31.79 -25.17 -4.26
CA ASN A 157 31.09 -26.06 -3.32
C ASN A 157 30.36 -25.27 -2.21
N THR A 158 30.27 -23.95 -2.31
CA THR A 158 29.63 -23.10 -1.31
C THR A 158 28.24 -22.66 -1.79
N ILE A 159 27.25 -22.83 -0.92
CA ILE A 159 25.94 -22.20 -1.04
C ILE A 159 26.00 -20.83 -0.40
N LEU A 160 25.79 -19.77 -1.19
CA LEU A 160 25.84 -18.39 -0.72
C LEU A 160 24.42 -17.87 -0.44
N LEU A 161 24.20 -17.41 0.78
CA LEU A 161 22.97 -16.77 1.22
C LEU A 161 23.23 -15.27 1.35
N LEU A 162 22.55 -14.48 0.54
CA LEU A 162 22.62 -13.02 0.55
C LEU A 162 21.31 -12.46 1.10
N ASP A 163 21.36 -11.88 2.29
CA ASP A 163 20.17 -11.36 2.96
C ASP A 163 19.97 -9.86 2.71
N ALA A 164 18.70 -9.48 2.50
CA ALA A 164 18.18 -8.13 2.52
C ALA A 164 18.71 -7.20 1.41
N LEU A 165 18.53 -7.59 0.14
CA LEU A 165 18.87 -6.75 -1.01
C LEU A 165 18.14 -5.39 -0.99
N ASP A 166 16.90 -5.35 -0.53
CA ASP A 166 16.14 -4.11 -0.34
C ASP A 166 16.76 -3.18 0.72
N GLU A 167 17.60 -3.72 1.61
CA GLU A 167 18.35 -2.96 2.60
C GLU A 167 19.77 -2.59 2.14
N ASP A 168 20.22 -3.04 0.95
CA ASP A 168 21.52 -2.67 0.40
C ASP A 168 21.53 -1.18 0.03
N PRO A 169 22.36 -0.34 0.67
CA PRO A 169 22.45 1.09 0.36
C PRO A 169 22.80 1.36 -1.10
N LEU A 170 23.53 0.45 -1.77
CA LEU A 170 23.93 0.58 -3.16
C LEU A 170 22.81 0.18 -4.14
N ALA A 171 21.74 -0.45 -3.66
CA ALA A 171 20.59 -0.82 -4.47
C ALA A 171 19.52 0.29 -4.55
N TRP A 172 19.56 1.32 -3.71
CA TRP A 172 18.51 2.34 -3.66
C TRP A 172 18.48 3.21 -4.91
N GLY A 173 17.32 3.23 -5.58
CA GLY A 173 17.13 3.94 -6.85
C GLY A 173 17.87 3.33 -8.05
N ASN A 174 18.63 2.26 -7.85
CA ASN A 174 19.44 1.62 -8.90
C ASN A 174 19.59 0.09 -8.72
N ILE A 175 18.56 -0.57 -8.18
CA ILE A 175 18.60 -1.99 -7.82
C ILE A 175 18.94 -2.89 -9.01
N LYS A 176 18.53 -2.53 -10.24
CA LYS A 176 18.87 -3.29 -11.45
C LYS A 176 20.38 -3.32 -11.72
N ALA A 177 21.07 -2.19 -11.59
CA ALA A 177 22.53 -2.15 -11.77
C ALA A 177 23.24 -2.89 -10.64
N ARG A 178 22.79 -2.69 -9.39
CA ARG A 178 23.36 -3.38 -8.23
C ARG A 178 23.20 -4.90 -8.32
N LEU A 179 22.05 -5.37 -8.79
CA LEU A 179 21.81 -6.78 -9.05
C LEU A 179 22.75 -7.35 -10.10
N ARG A 180 23.03 -6.61 -11.17
CA ARG A 180 24.00 -7.04 -12.19
C ARG A 180 25.36 -7.32 -11.56
N GLU A 181 25.88 -6.37 -10.77
CA GLU A 181 27.18 -6.53 -10.09
C GLU A 181 27.20 -7.77 -9.17
N ILE A 182 26.13 -7.97 -8.40
CA ILE A 182 26.02 -9.12 -7.49
C ILE A 182 25.97 -10.43 -8.28
N LEU A 183 25.18 -10.51 -9.34
CA LEU A 183 25.00 -11.73 -10.15
C LEU A 183 26.26 -12.12 -10.91
N GLU A 184 27.04 -11.12 -11.36
CA GLU A 184 28.36 -11.30 -11.97
C GLU A 184 29.38 -11.80 -10.93
N ALA A 185 29.49 -11.13 -9.78
CA ALA A 185 30.47 -11.46 -8.75
C ALA A 185 30.23 -12.82 -8.05
N THR A 186 28.99 -13.31 -8.10
CA THR A 186 28.58 -14.57 -7.44
C THR A 186 28.41 -15.74 -8.41
N GLY A 187 28.82 -15.60 -9.67
CA GLY A 187 28.66 -16.63 -10.70
C GLY A 187 29.36 -17.96 -10.43
N ASP A 188 30.45 -17.94 -9.66
CA ASP A 188 31.29 -19.12 -9.38
C ASP A 188 30.80 -19.95 -8.18
N TYR A 189 29.73 -19.52 -7.51
CA TYR A 189 29.18 -20.26 -6.37
C TYR A 189 28.37 -21.48 -6.81
N TYR A 190 28.30 -22.51 -5.96
CA TYR A 190 27.48 -23.70 -6.22
C TYR A 190 26.00 -23.31 -6.43
N ARG A 191 25.43 -22.55 -5.48
CA ARG A 191 24.09 -21.95 -5.55
C ARG A 191 24.09 -20.63 -4.79
N VAL A 192 23.22 -19.71 -5.22
CA VAL A 192 23.03 -18.41 -4.56
C VAL A 192 21.55 -18.20 -4.25
N ILE A 193 21.25 -17.86 -3.00
CA ILE A 193 19.91 -17.45 -2.57
C ILE A 193 19.97 -15.99 -2.16
N ILE A 194 19.11 -15.16 -2.75
CA ILE A 194 19.06 -13.72 -2.49
C ILE A 194 17.69 -13.38 -1.92
N SER A 195 17.64 -12.82 -0.71
CA SER A 195 16.38 -12.35 -0.13
C SER A 195 16.13 -10.88 -0.47
N CYS A 196 14.88 -10.54 -0.81
CA CYS A 196 14.48 -9.16 -1.15
C CYS A 196 12.98 -8.95 -0.87
N ARG A 197 12.54 -7.68 -0.74
CA ARG A 197 11.12 -7.34 -0.80
C ARG A 197 10.56 -7.50 -2.20
N THR A 198 9.35 -8.05 -2.30
CA THR A 198 8.64 -8.25 -3.57
C THR A 198 8.52 -6.92 -4.34
N ARG A 199 7.90 -5.91 -3.72
CA ARG A 199 7.70 -4.59 -4.34
C ARG A 199 8.99 -3.87 -4.72
N SER A 200 10.06 -4.02 -3.95
CA SER A 200 11.36 -3.39 -4.26
C SER A 200 11.98 -3.95 -5.54
N LEU A 201 11.83 -5.25 -5.79
CA LEU A 201 12.30 -5.87 -7.02
C LEU A 201 11.37 -5.52 -8.20
N LEU A 202 10.05 -5.55 -8.01
CA LEU A 202 9.06 -5.24 -9.05
C LEU A 202 9.13 -3.78 -9.54
N ALA A 203 9.18 -2.81 -8.62
CA ALA A 203 9.20 -1.38 -8.94
C ALA A 203 10.42 -0.94 -9.76
N SER A 204 11.45 -1.79 -9.83
CA SER A 204 12.68 -1.51 -10.58
C SER A 204 12.58 -1.72 -12.09
N GLY A 205 11.50 -2.34 -12.57
CA GLY A 205 11.37 -2.75 -13.97
C GLY A 205 12.37 -3.85 -14.37
N ALA A 206 13.08 -4.48 -13.42
CA ALA A 206 13.91 -5.65 -13.64
C ALA A 206 13.09 -6.96 -13.73
N TYR A 207 11.77 -6.87 -13.55
CA TYR A 207 10.83 -7.97 -13.61
C TYR A 207 10.11 -8.00 -14.97
N SER A 208 10.21 -9.11 -15.68
CA SER A 208 9.29 -9.48 -16.76
C SER A 208 8.61 -10.77 -16.32
N ALA A 209 7.31 -10.70 -15.99
CA ALA A 209 6.55 -11.87 -15.56
C ALA A 209 6.69 -12.99 -16.59
N SER A 210 7.30 -14.11 -16.19
CA SER A 210 7.22 -15.36 -16.94
C SER A 210 6.29 -16.28 -16.16
N PRO A 211 5.32 -16.97 -16.80
CA PRO A 211 4.42 -17.93 -16.13
C PRO A 211 5.10 -19.12 -15.43
N SER A 212 6.45 -19.16 -15.40
CA SER A 212 7.28 -20.30 -15.05
C SER A 212 8.02 -20.18 -13.71
N GLY A 213 7.73 -19.16 -12.88
CA GLY A 213 8.45 -18.95 -11.60
C GLY A 213 9.92 -18.57 -11.77
N LYS A 214 10.27 -18.01 -12.95
CA LYS A 214 11.61 -17.56 -13.31
C LYS A 214 11.60 -16.11 -13.73
N ILE A 215 12.65 -15.38 -13.36
CA ILE A 215 12.92 -14.03 -13.84
C ILE A 215 14.23 -14.01 -14.64
N ARG A 216 14.30 -13.10 -15.60
CA ARG A 216 15.52 -12.81 -16.35
C ARG A 216 16.01 -11.42 -16.00
N ILE A 217 17.23 -11.35 -15.48
CA ILE A 217 17.94 -10.09 -15.25
C ILE A 217 19.11 -10.08 -16.23
N ASP A 218 18.96 -9.31 -17.31
CA ASP A 218 19.85 -9.32 -18.47
C ASP A 218 20.07 -10.75 -18.99
N ASN A 219 21.28 -11.30 -18.88
CA ASN A 219 21.61 -12.65 -19.34
C ASN A 219 21.46 -13.75 -18.27
N HIS A 220 21.00 -13.41 -17.05
CA HIS A 220 20.90 -14.35 -15.95
C HIS A 220 19.46 -14.82 -15.73
N ALA A 221 19.24 -16.13 -15.78
CA ALA A 221 17.98 -16.74 -15.36
C ALA A 221 18.02 -17.05 -13.85
N CYS A 222 17.03 -16.58 -13.12
CA CYS A 222 16.91 -16.76 -11.68
C CYS A 222 15.54 -17.35 -11.33
N LEU A 223 15.50 -18.33 -10.43
CA LEU A 223 14.23 -18.80 -9.86
C LEU A 223 13.68 -17.75 -8.91
N VAL A 224 12.36 -17.69 -8.77
CA VAL A 224 11.69 -16.86 -7.78
C VAL A 224 10.79 -17.72 -6.92
N MET A 225 10.88 -17.50 -5.61
CA MET A 225 10.02 -18.11 -4.61
C MET A 225 9.41 -16.99 -3.77
N PHE A 226 8.09 -16.92 -3.74
CA PHE A 226 7.35 -15.96 -2.95
C PHE A 226 6.93 -16.61 -1.63
N LEU A 227 7.34 -16.07 -0.48
CA LEU A 227 6.79 -16.51 0.81
C LEU A 227 5.38 -15.97 0.96
N THR A 228 4.48 -16.79 1.50
CA THR A 228 3.09 -16.41 1.76
C THR A 228 2.91 -15.96 3.21
N LEU A 229 1.80 -15.26 3.48
CA LEU A 229 1.41 -14.93 4.85
C LEU A 229 1.19 -16.22 5.65
N PHE A 230 1.44 -16.15 6.96
CA PHE A 230 1.14 -17.26 7.85
C PHE A 230 -0.38 -17.44 7.88
N ASP A 231 -0.83 -18.67 7.68
CA ASP A 231 -2.22 -19.00 7.96
C ASP A 231 -2.48 -19.18 9.46
N HIS A 232 -3.74 -19.39 9.80
CA HIS A 232 -4.19 -19.55 11.18
C HIS A 232 -3.42 -20.69 11.89
N GLU A 233 -3.21 -21.83 11.24
CA GLU A 233 -2.47 -22.96 11.83
C GLU A 233 -1.01 -22.61 12.12
N GLN A 234 -0.33 -21.92 11.21
CA GLN A 234 1.05 -21.46 11.40
C GLN A 234 1.17 -20.44 12.55
N VAL A 235 0.19 -19.54 12.70
CA VAL A 235 0.14 -18.59 13.82
C VAL A 235 -0.05 -19.32 15.15
N ILE A 236 -0.98 -20.27 15.23
CA ILE A 236 -1.21 -21.07 16.43
C ILE A 236 0.02 -21.91 16.79
N ASP A 237 0.69 -22.55 15.81
CA ASP A 237 1.94 -23.28 16.05
C ASP A 237 3.05 -22.36 16.60
N TYR A 238 3.15 -21.14 16.09
CA TYR A 238 4.08 -20.14 16.63
C TYR A 238 3.77 -19.80 18.10
N LEU A 239 2.51 -19.52 18.43
CA LEU A 239 2.08 -19.20 19.79
C LEU A 239 2.34 -20.35 20.76
N ASN A 240 2.06 -21.58 20.35
CA ASN A 240 2.30 -22.80 21.14
C ASN A 240 3.78 -22.98 21.47
N LYS A 241 4.65 -22.67 20.50
CA LYS A 241 6.10 -22.74 20.71
C LYS A 241 6.56 -21.60 21.61
N ARG A 242 6.08 -20.37 21.36
CA ARG A 242 6.50 -19.15 22.08
C ARG A 242 6.07 -19.15 23.54
N PHE A 243 4.88 -19.68 23.83
CA PHE A 243 4.28 -19.80 25.16
C PHE A 243 4.00 -21.28 25.47
N PRO A 244 5.04 -22.07 25.76
CA PRO A 244 4.90 -23.50 26.01
C PRO A 244 4.22 -23.73 27.36
N SER A 245 3.20 -24.58 27.38
CA SER A 245 2.51 -24.98 28.62
C SER A 245 3.43 -25.73 29.57
N HIS A 246 3.51 -25.33 30.84
CA HIS A 246 4.23 -26.06 31.87
C HIS A 246 3.36 -27.15 32.52
N PRO A 247 3.93 -28.30 32.93
CA PRO A 247 3.18 -29.36 33.62
C PRO A 247 2.50 -28.88 34.93
N CYS A 248 3.05 -27.84 35.55
CA CYS A 248 2.51 -27.21 36.76
C CYS A 248 1.25 -26.36 36.49
N ASP A 249 1.05 -25.90 35.26
CA ASP A 249 -0.09 -25.07 34.84
C ASP A 249 -1.41 -25.86 34.91
N ALA A 250 -1.34 -27.13 34.51
CA ALA A 250 -2.46 -28.08 34.61
C ALA A 250 -2.78 -28.47 36.07
N LEU A 251 -1.77 -28.50 36.95
CA LEU A 251 -1.92 -28.86 38.37
C LEU A 251 -2.44 -27.71 39.24
N LEU A 252 -2.16 -26.46 38.87
CA LEU A 252 -2.55 -25.27 39.63
C LEU A 252 -3.77 -24.54 39.04
N HIS A 253 -4.39 -25.08 37.98
CA HIS A 253 -5.41 -24.37 37.16
C HIS A 253 -4.94 -22.99 36.68
N CYS A 254 -3.63 -22.80 36.54
CA CYS A 254 -3.04 -21.63 35.93
C CYS A 254 -3.06 -21.89 34.42
N ASN A 255 -4.20 -21.71 33.76
CA ASN A 255 -4.16 -21.57 32.31
C ASN A 255 -3.15 -20.47 31.98
N ASP A 256 -2.20 -20.72 31.06
CA ASP A 256 -1.24 -19.70 30.63
C ASP A 256 -2.03 -18.55 30.01
N SER A 257 -2.36 -17.56 30.84
CA SER A 257 -3.37 -16.54 30.55
C SER A 257 -2.99 -15.72 29.33
N LEU A 258 -1.69 -15.58 29.10
CA LEU A 258 -1.12 -14.79 28.02
C LEU A 258 -1.23 -15.52 26.68
N ARG A 259 -1.08 -16.85 26.66
CA ARG A 259 -1.35 -17.67 25.48
C ARG A 259 -2.83 -17.66 25.10
N GLN A 260 -3.72 -17.84 26.08
CA GLN A 260 -5.16 -17.81 25.81
C GLN A 260 -5.64 -16.43 25.35
N GLN A 261 -5.07 -15.35 25.91
CA GLN A 261 -5.29 -14.00 25.42
C GLN A 261 -4.81 -13.82 23.97
N ALA A 262 -3.61 -14.31 23.65
CA ALA A 262 -3.06 -14.22 22.29
C ALA A 262 -3.88 -15.04 21.28
N GLU A 263 -4.26 -16.27 21.61
CA GLU A 263 -5.10 -17.13 20.75
C GLU A 263 -6.48 -16.50 20.52
N HIS A 264 -7.18 -16.09 21.57
CA HIS A 264 -8.48 -15.41 21.48
C HIS A 264 -8.42 -14.11 20.69
N PHE A 265 -7.30 -13.39 20.77
CA PHE A 265 -7.09 -12.17 20.01
C PHE A 265 -6.87 -12.46 18.52
N VAL A 266 -6.07 -13.47 18.18
CA VAL A 266 -5.85 -13.91 16.79
C VAL A 266 -7.13 -14.47 16.17
N ASP A 267 -7.95 -15.22 16.90
CA ASP A 267 -9.22 -15.77 16.42
C ASP A 267 -10.24 -14.71 16.02
N LYS A 268 -10.16 -13.52 16.62
CA LYS A 268 -11.01 -12.37 16.29
C LYS A 268 -10.49 -11.54 15.11
N MET A 269 -9.25 -11.77 14.69
CA MET A 269 -8.67 -11.12 13.52
C MET A 269 -8.88 -11.95 12.27
N ASP A 270 -8.98 -11.27 11.13
CA ASP A 270 -8.90 -11.94 9.84
C ASP A 270 -7.49 -12.55 9.65
N PRO A 271 -7.37 -13.89 9.50
CA PRO A 271 -6.08 -14.56 9.33
C PRO A 271 -5.28 -14.06 8.12
N SER A 272 -5.96 -13.49 7.12
CA SER A 272 -5.31 -12.93 5.92
C SER A 272 -4.58 -11.60 6.17
N HIS A 273 -4.72 -11.00 7.36
CA HIS A 273 -4.21 -9.66 7.67
C HIS A 273 -3.23 -9.60 8.84
N PHE A 274 -2.82 -10.72 9.45
CA PHE A 274 -1.91 -10.70 10.61
C PHE A 274 -0.43 -10.65 10.18
N PRO A 275 0.29 -9.51 10.34
CA PRO A 275 1.68 -9.40 9.91
C PRO A 275 2.59 -10.17 10.87
N PRO A 276 3.43 -11.11 10.40
CA PRO A 276 4.27 -11.91 11.29
C PRO A 276 5.31 -11.09 12.08
N LEU A 277 5.61 -9.85 11.64
CA LEU A 277 6.38 -8.88 12.43
C LEU A 277 5.78 -8.67 13.83
N LEU A 278 4.46 -8.62 13.92
CA LEU A 278 3.76 -8.34 15.17
C LEU A 278 3.72 -9.55 16.10
N LEU A 279 3.82 -10.77 15.55
CA LEU A 279 3.97 -12.00 16.33
C LEU A 279 5.26 -11.97 17.18
N THR A 280 6.32 -11.33 16.70
CA THR A 280 7.56 -11.21 17.47
C THR A 280 7.40 -10.34 18.73
N HIS A 281 6.39 -9.47 18.73
CA HIS A 281 6.09 -8.55 19.82
C HIS A 281 4.80 -8.91 20.59
N ILE A 282 4.21 -10.07 20.30
CA ILE A 282 2.90 -10.46 20.85
C ILE A 282 2.87 -10.45 22.38
N HIS A 283 3.97 -10.82 23.05
CA HIS A 283 4.06 -10.78 24.51
C HIS A 283 3.84 -9.35 25.05
N ASP A 284 4.51 -8.38 24.44
CA ASP A 284 4.43 -6.98 24.87
C ASP A 284 3.08 -6.34 24.53
N ILE A 285 2.48 -6.76 23.41
CA ILE A 285 1.17 -6.31 22.96
C ILE A 285 0.08 -6.81 23.92
N MET A 286 0.12 -8.10 24.29
CA MET A 286 -0.88 -8.71 25.18
C MET A 286 -0.79 -8.16 26.61
N ALA A 287 0.41 -7.77 27.07
CA ALA A 287 0.58 -7.12 28.37
C ALA A 287 -0.18 -5.78 28.51
N LEU A 288 -0.65 -5.18 27.41
CA LEU A 288 -1.46 -3.96 27.40
C LEU A 288 -2.97 -4.20 27.32
N GLU A 289 -3.40 -5.45 27.17
CA GLU A 289 -4.82 -5.85 27.08
C GLU A 289 -5.64 -4.99 26.08
N PRO A 290 -5.31 -5.03 24.78
CA PRO A 290 -6.02 -4.24 23.76
C PRO A 290 -7.51 -4.60 23.73
N ARG A 291 -8.37 -3.57 23.75
CA ARG A 291 -9.84 -3.71 23.83
C ARG A 291 -10.47 -4.18 22.52
N GLU A 292 -9.91 -3.77 21.40
CA GLU A 292 -10.42 -4.04 20.05
C GLU A 292 -9.47 -4.97 19.32
N SER A 293 -10.03 -5.87 18.51
CA SER A 293 -9.30 -6.91 17.78
C SER A 293 -9.08 -6.52 16.31
N ASP A 294 -8.69 -5.27 16.08
CA ASP A 294 -8.37 -4.74 14.75
C ASP A 294 -6.87 -4.44 14.59
N ILE A 295 -6.42 -4.35 13.34
CA ILE A 295 -4.99 -4.19 13.01
C ILE A 295 -4.43 -2.87 13.55
N PHE A 296 -5.22 -1.79 13.58
CA PHE A 296 -4.80 -0.49 14.07
C PHE A 296 -4.59 -0.52 15.60
N SER A 297 -5.52 -1.10 16.35
CA SER A 297 -5.40 -1.28 17.81
C SER A 297 -4.18 -2.10 18.19
N LEU A 298 -3.82 -3.08 17.38
CA LEU A 298 -2.63 -3.89 17.62
C LEU A 298 -1.33 -3.10 17.36
N TYR A 299 -1.24 -2.34 16.26
CA TYR A 299 -0.08 -1.46 16.04
C TYR A 299 0.02 -0.37 17.12
N ARG A 300 -1.11 0.13 17.63
CA ARG A 300 -1.17 1.06 18.77
C ARG A 300 -0.61 0.44 20.05
N ALA A 301 -1.07 -0.74 20.42
CA ALA A 301 -0.52 -1.46 21.58
C ALA A 301 0.98 -1.75 21.41
N PHE A 302 1.39 -2.20 20.23
CA PHE A 302 2.81 -2.41 19.92
C PHE A 302 3.66 -1.14 20.11
N PHE A 303 3.18 -0.01 19.57
CA PHE A 303 3.86 1.27 19.69
C PHE A 303 3.94 1.75 21.15
N GLU A 304 2.85 1.66 21.91
CA GLU A 304 2.82 2.04 23.32
C GLU A 304 3.75 1.19 24.19
N ALA A 305 3.82 -0.11 23.94
CA ALA A 305 4.73 -1.01 24.64
C ALA A 305 6.19 -0.64 24.35
N TRP A 306 6.52 -0.30 23.11
CA TRP A 306 7.85 0.17 22.75
C TRP A 306 8.20 1.52 23.40
N LEU A 307 7.29 2.50 23.36
CA LEU A 307 7.50 3.80 23.99
C LEU A 307 7.79 3.67 25.50
N ALA A 308 7.08 2.77 26.18
CA ALA A 308 7.30 2.50 27.61
C ALA A 308 8.72 1.98 27.91
N ARG A 309 9.27 1.14 27.03
CA ARG A 309 10.65 0.63 27.16
C ARG A 309 11.67 1.74 26.93
N GLU A 310 11.50 2.53 25.87
CA GLU A 310 12.44 3.60 25.54
C GLU A 310 12.42 4.71 26.60
N GLU A 311 11.26 5.06 27.15
CA GLU A 311 11.15 6.01 28.26
C GLU A 311 12.00 5.55 29.47
N ASN A 312 11.84 4.29 29.89
CA ASN A 312 12.59 3.71 31.01
C ASN A 312 14.11 3.68 30.74
N ARG A 313 14.51 3.47 29.49
CA ARG A 313 15.92 3.51 29.08
C ARG A 313 16.47 4.93 29.13
N LEU A 314 15.78 5.89 28.54
CA LEU A 314 16.20 7.29 28.46
C LEU A 314 16.31 7.96 29.83
N ARG A 315 15.50 7.54 30.82
CA ARG A 315 15.63 7.97 32.22
C ARG A 315 17.05 7.77 32.78
N LYS A 316 17.77 6.74 32.33
CA LYS A 316 19.17 6.47 32.74
C LYS A 316 20.17 7.50 32.19
N PHE A 317 19.78 8.27 31.18
CA PHE A 317 20.62 9.26 30.49
C PHE A 317 20.18 10.71 30.73
N ARG A 318 19.29 10.94 31.71
CA ARG A 318 18.70 12.27 32.02
C ARG A 318 19.73 13.40 32.17
N GLY A 319 20.91 13.12 32.73
CA GLY A 319 21.99 14.10 32.90
C GLY A 319 22.75 14.49 31.63
N LYS A 320 22.56 13.79 30.51
CA LYS A 320 23.24 14.05 29.23
C LYS A 320 22.35 14.75 28.19
N LEU A 321 21.05 14.89 28.46
CA LEU A 321 20.07 15.48 27.55
C LEU A 321 19.83 16.94 27.94
N ARG A 322 20.00 17.87 26.99
CA ARG A 322 19.96 19.33 27.22
C ARG A 322 18.61 19.88 27.73
N GLY A 323 17.54 19.07 27.74
CA GLY A 323 16.20 19.44 28.22
C GLY A 323 15.58 18.46 29.23
N GLY A 324 16.36 17.52 29.78
CA GLY A 324 15.83 16.40 30.57
C GLY A 324 15.50 15.17 29.71
N SER A 325 15.05 14.08 30.35
CA SER A 325 14.62 12.87 29.64
C SER A 325 13.20 13.07 29.13
N PRO A 326 12.92 12.90 27.83
CA PRO A 326 11.57 12.99 27.30
C PRO A 326 10.69 11.93 27.96
N ASN A 327 9.46 12.31 28.28
CA ASN A 327 8.44 11.39 28.78
C ASN A 327 7.75 10.65 27.62
N ARG A 328 6.81 9.75 27.93
CA ARG A 328 6.11 8.96 26.91
C ARG A 328 5.36 9.81 25.88
N GLN A 329 4.72 10.89 26.31
CA GLN A 329 3.99 11.82 25.44
C GLN A 329 4.95 12.55 24.50
N ASP A 330 6.09 13.03 25.03
CA ASP A 330 7.13 13.70 24.25
C ASP A 330 7.67 12.78 23.14
N LEU A 331 7.93 11.52 23.48
CA LEU A 331 8.38 10.50 22.52
C LEU A 331 7.31 10.21 21.48
N ARG A 332 6.04 10.07 21.89
CA ARG A 332 4.92 9.85 20.98
C ARG A 332 4.85 10.94 19.92
N THR A 333 4.77 12.19 20.36
CA THR A 333 4.74 13.37 19.48
C THR A 333 5.98 13.43 18.58
N LEU A 334 7.17 13.12 19.10
CA LEU A 334 8.40 13.10 18.31
C LEU A 334 8.33 12.08 17.16
N PHE A 335 7.91 10.85 17.42
CA PHE A 335 7.91 9.80 16.39
C PHE A 335 6.76 9.95 15.39
N THR A 336 5.58 10.41 15.81
CA THR A 336 4.50 10.75 14.86
C THR A 336 4.92 11.91 13.95
N THR A 337 5.62 12.91 14.49
CA THR A 337 6.20 14.01 13.73
C THR A 337 7.28 13.56 12.74
N ILE A 338 8.20 12.68 13.16
CA ILE A 338 9.23 12.13 12.26
C ILE A 338 8.58 11.32 11.14
N ALA A 339 7.59 10.48 11.47
CA ALA A 339 6.87 9.66 10.50
C ALA A 339 6.15 10.53 9.45
N ALA A 340 5.45 11.57 9.91
CA ALA A 340 4.82 12.57 9.06
C ALA A 340 5.81 13.28 8.13
N PHE A 341 6.92 13.79 8.68
CA PHE A 341 7.95 14.48 7.92
C PHE A 341 8.56 13.58 6.82
N LEU A 342 8.83 12.31 7.13
CA LEU A 342 9.31 11.34 6.15
C LEU A 342 8.25 11.03 5.09
N GLN A 343 6.99 10.85 5.50
CA GLN A 343 5.87 10.54 4.61
C GLN A 343 5.60 11.66 3.60
N GLN A 344 5.62 12.92 4.03
CA GLN A 344 5.45 14.10 3.16
C GLN A 344 6.52 14.14 2.05
N ARG A 345 7.74 13.70 2.36
CA ARG A 345 8.89 13.77 1.45
C ARG A 345 9.04 12.51 0.59
N GLY A 346 8.22 11.48 0.84
CA GLY A 346 8.41 10.15 0.24
C GLY A 346 9.76 9.52 0.63
N GLU A 347 10.33 9.93 1.76
CA GLU A 347 11.60 9.46 2.27
C GLU A 347 11.37 8.30 3.25
N TYR A 348 12.33 7.37 3.32
CA TYR A 348 12.29 6.20 4.21
C TYR A 348 13.34 6.25 5.32
N SER A 349 14.19 7.28 5.30
CA SER A 349 15.28 7.45 6.26
C SER A 349 15.48 8.91 6.61
N LEU A 350 15.60 9.19 7.90
CA LEU A 350 15.91 10.47 8.48
C LEU A 350 17.44 10.66 8.50
N SER A 351 17.96 11.22 7.41
CA SER A 351 19.38 11.57 7.28
C SER A 351 19.79 12.73 8.19
N ARG A 352 21.08 12.92 8.41
CA ARG A 352 21.59 14.06 9.20
C ARG A 352 21.11 15.43 8.66
N ALA A 353 21.03 15.57 7.34
CA ALA A 353 20.49 16.77 6.69
C ALA A 353 18.97 16.91 6.91
N ALA A 354 18.25 15.80 6.91
CA ALA A 354 16.82 15.76 7.20
C ALA A 354 16.53 16.13 8.67
N ILE A 355 17.32 15.64 9.63
CA ILE A 355 17.23 16.02 11.05
C ILE A 355 17.36 17.53 11.21
N TYR A 356 18.36 18.15 10.56
CA TYR A 356 18.56 19.61 10.63
C TYR A 356 17.37 20.41 10.07
N LYS A 357 16.76 19.93 8.98
CA LYS A 357 15.56 20.55 8.41
C LYS A 357 14.36 20.40 9.34
N LEU A 358 14.17 19.22 9.91
CA LEU A 358 13.12 18.93 10.86
C LEU A 358 13.26 19.81 12.11
N GLU A 359 14.46 19.89 12.69
CA GLU A 359 14.76 20.71 13.87
C GLU A 359 14.38 22.19 13.68
N LYS A 360 14.61 22.75 12.49
CA LYS A 360 14.24 24.14 12.15
C LYS A 360 12.74 24.40 12.09
N ASN A 361 11.96 23.37 11.76
CA ASN A 361 10.52 23.50 11.57
C ASN A 361 9.73 23.17 12.85
N LEU A 362 10.42 22.74 13.92
CA LEU A 362 9.79 22.35 15.18
C LEU A 362 9.86 23.47 16.23
N PRO A 363 8.84 23.56 17.10
CA PRO A 363 8.94 24.37 18.32
C PRO A 363 10.16 23.97 19.16
N ALA A 364 10.78 24.93 19.84
CA ALA A 364 12.03 24.71 20.59
C ALA A 364 11.95 23.56 21.62
N SER A 365 10.77 23.35 22.24
CA SER A 365 10.52 22.24 23.16
C SER A 365 10.55 20.87 22.47
N GLN A 366 10.01 20.76 21.26
CA GLN A 366 10.03 19.52 20.48
C GLN A 366 11.40 19.28 19.83
N ALA A 367 12.06 20.34 19.35
CA ALA A 367 13.41 20.27 18.79
C ALA A 367 14.43 19.72 19.81
N ALA A 368 14.31 20.09 21.09
CA ALA A 368 15.16 19.56 22.16
C ALA A 368 15.07 18.02 22.31
N ASN A 369 13.91 17.44 21.99
CA ASN A 369 13.70 15.99 22.08
C ASN A 369 14.43 15.21 20.98
N LEU A 370 14.79 15.83 19.84
CA LEU A 370 15.58 15.16 18.79
C LEU A 370 16.95 14.67 19.28
N ALA A 371 17.49 15.28 20.34
CA ALA A 371 18.74 14.84 20.96
C ALA A 371 18.66 13.43 21.56
N CYS A 372 17.46 12.94 21.89
CA CYS A 372 17.27 11.60 22.45
C CYS A 372 17.56 10.50 21.42
N LEU A 373 17.45 10.79 20.11
CA LEU A 373 17.69 9.83 19.03
C LEU A 373 19.08 9.18 19.12
N ALA A 374 20.08 9.90 19.65
CA ALA A 374 21.43 9.39 19.84
C ALA A 374 21.54 8.27 20.88
N TYR A 375 20.54 8.11 21.76
CA TYR A 375 20.55 7.21 22.91
C TYR A 375 19.50 6.09 22.83
N LEU A 376 18.66 6.10 21.79
CA LEU A 376 17.67 5.05 21.53
C LEU A 376 18.34 3.71 21.26
N ASP A 377 17.62 2.63 21.56
CA ASP A 377 18.02 1.33 21.04
C ASP A 377 17.90 1.29 19.51
N THR A 378 18.84 0.61 18.86
CA THR A 378 18.79 0.34 17.41
C THR A 378 18.87 -1.16 17.11
N GLY A 379 18.80 -2.00 18.15
CA GLY A 379 18.79 -3.46 18.04
C GLY A 379 17.49 -4.05 17.50
N GLY A 380 17.40 -5.38 17.50
CA GLY A 380 16.32 -6.15 16.85
C GLY A 380 14.89 -5.79 17.27
N GLN A 381 14.68 -5.25 18.46
CA GLN A 381 13.36 -4.92 19.02
C GLN A 381 13.00 -3.42 18.96
N SER A 382 13.84 -2.59 18.33
CA SER A 382 13.57 -1.16 18.20
C SER A 382 12.71 -0.86 16.98
N LEU A 383 11.74 0.07 17.13
CA LEU A 383 10.97 0.62 16.01
C LEU A 383 11.77 1.57 15.13
N LEU A 384 12.90 2.08 15.62
CA LEU A 384 13.79 2.97 14.87
C LEU A 384 15.19 2.36 14.81
N ARG A 385 15.68 2.12 13.61
CA ARG A 385 16.98 1.50 13.35
C ARG A 385 17.90 2.45 12.62
N ARG A 386 19.19 2.13 12.59
CA ARG A 386 20.16 2.81 11.73
C ARG A 386 20.44 1.99 10.49
N ASN A 387 20.53 2.65 9.34
CA ASN A 387 21.06 2.05 8.12
C ASN A 387 22.61 2.04 8.16
N ALA A 388 23.25 1.47 7.14
CA ALA A 388 24.71 1.43 7.04
C ALA A 388 25.36 2.82 6.87
N ALA A 389 24.59 3.84 6.49
CA ALA A 389 25.05 5.24 6.44
C ALA A 389 24.91 5.96 7.81
N GLY A 390 24.32 5.29 8.81
CA GLY A 390 24.07 5.85 10.13
C GLY A 390 22.77 6.66 10.24
N ASP A 391 21.98 6.78 9.17
CA ASP A 391 20.69 7.47 9.17
C ASP A 391 19.63 6.63 9.88
N PHE A 392 18.65 7.29 10.51
CA PHE A 392 17.57 6.60 11.18
C PHE A 392 16.49 6.18 10.18
N ARG A 393 15.88 5.02 10.38
CA ARG A 393 14.71 4.56 9.63
C ARG A 393 13.77 3.81 10.56
N PHE A 394 12.47 3.85 10.29
CA PHE A 394 11.57 2.93 10.98
C PHE A 394 11.92 1.48 10.63
N ALA A 395 11.78 0.57 11.59
CA ALA A 395 12.04 -0.85 11.39
C ALA A 395 11.17 -1.42 10.27
N HIS A 396 10.00 -0.81 10.04
CA HIS A 396 9.11 -1.13 8.94
C HIS A 396 8.37 0.10 8.42
N HIS A 397 8.03 0.11 7.13
CA HIS A 397 7.29 1.23 6.52
C HIS A 397 5.85 1.32 7.05
N THR A 398 5.20 0.18 7.32
CA THR A 398 3.88 0.15 7.95
C THR A 398 3.87 0.77 9.35
N ILE A 399 5.00 0.79 10.06
CA ILE A 399 5.11 1.53 11.34
C ILE A 399 5.07 3.04 11.06
N GLN A 400 5.78 3.52 10.04
CA GLN A 400 5.70 4.92 9.60
C GLN A 400 4.26 5.30 9.21
N GLU A 401 3.60 4.48 8.39
CA GLU A 401 2.21 4.70 7.96
C GLU A 401 1.24 4.67 9.15
N PHE A 402 1.37 3.69 10.05
CA PHE A 402 0.59 3.64 11.28
C PHE A 402 0.78 4.90 12.13
N LEU A 403 2.03 5.36 12.33
CA LEU A 403 2.33 6.54 13.14
C LEU A 403 1.77 7.82 12.53
N VAL A 404 1.71 7.89 11.20
CA VAL A 404 1.03 8.98 10.49
C VAL A 404 -0.47 8.94 10.80
N ALA A 405 -1.14 7.80 10.61
CA ALA A 405 -2.57 7.66 10.93
C ALA A 405 -2.86 7.96 12.41
N HIS A 406 -2.03 7.43 13.32
CA HIS A 406 -2.14 7.64 14.75
C HIS A 406 -1.98 9.11 15.13
N GLY A 407 -0.97 9.79 14.58
CA GLY A 407 -0.74 11.22 14.81
C GLY A 407 -1.85 12.11 14.28
N THR A 408 -2.50 11.73 13.17
CA THR A 408 -3.69 12.41 12.64
C THR A 408 -4.87 12.29 13.59
N LEU A 409 -5.13 11.09 14.13
CA LEU A 409 -6.23 10.83 15.07
C LEU A 409 -6.08 11.56 16.40
N THR A 410 -4.86 11.62 16.93
CA THR A 410 -4.60 12.21 18.25
C THR A 410 -4.41 13.73 18.21
N GLY A 411 -4.45 14.35 17.03
CA GLY A 411 -4.17 15.79 16.86
C GLY A 411 -2.71 16.15 17.16
N GLU A 412 -1.82 15.17 17.26
CA GLU A 412 -0.39 15.41 17.55
C GLU A 412 0.39 15.95 16.34
N THR A 413 -0.28 16.05 15.20
CA THR A 413 0.31 16.37 13.90
C THR A 413 -0.19 17.69 13.30
N ASP A 414 -0.61 18.66 14.13
CA ASP A 414 -1.05 20.01 13.72
C ASP A 414 -0.06 20.77 12.80
N ILE A 415 1.20 20.36 12.77
CA ILE A 415 2.27 20.92 11.93
C ILE A 415 2.19 20.41 10.47
N ILE A 416 1.40 19.38 10.21
CA ILE A 416 1.11 18.84 8.87
C ILE A 416 -0.06 19.62 8.23
N ARG A 417 0.14 20.93 8.04
CA ARG A 417 -0.75 21.71 7.16
C ARG A 417 -0.45 21.46 5.67
N ASP A 418 0.58 20.67 5.39
CA ASP A 418 1.03 20.29 4.04
C ASP A 418 0.93 18.76 3.81
N ALA A 419 0.15 18.37 2.80
CA ALA A 419 0.38 17.26 1.88
C ALA A 419 1.05 15.95 2.41
N ILE A 420 0.29 14.99 2.94
CA ILE A 420 0.80 13.63 3.24
C ILE A 420 0.60 12.71 2.03
N ARG A 421 1.63 11.94 1.66
CA ARG A 421 1.50 10.84 0.68
C ARG A 421 0.60 9.73 1.26
N ILE A 422 -0.53 9.45 0.64
CA ILE A 422 -1.44 8.36 1.04
C ILE A 422 -1.06 7.09 0.28
N THR A 423 -0.80 6.01 1.03
CA THR A 423 -0.53 4.66 0.51
C THR A 423 -1.70 3.73 0.85
N ASP A 424 -1.80 2.58 0.18
CA ASP A 424 -2.86 1.59 0.45
C ASP A 424 -2.90 1.18 1.93
N GLN A 425 -1.74 0.95 2.54
CA GLN A 425 -1.65 0.54 3.93
C GLN A 425 -1.98 1.67 4.91
N LEU A 426 -1.57 2.91 4.61
CA LEU A 426 -2.01 4.08 5.37
C LEU A 426 -3.54 4.25 5.26
N SER A 427 -4.13 3.95 4.09
CA SER A 427 -5.57 3.98 3.90
C SER A 427 -6.32 2.96 4.76
N ILE A 428 -5.79 1.75 4.90
CA ILE A 428 -6.37 0.72 5.77
C ILE A 428 -6.40 1.23 7.21
N PHE A 429 -5.30 1.81 7.69
CA PHE A 429 -5.25 2.37 9.04
C PHE A 429 -6.24 3.52 9.24
N LEU A 430 -6.35 4.42 8.27
CA LEU A 430 -7.26 5.57 8.36
C LEU A 430 -8.74 5.13 8.29
N LYS A 431 -9.07 4.13 7.45
CA LYS A 431 -10.41 3.54 7.37
C LYS A 431 -10.81 2.83 8.65
N VAL A 432 -9.95 1.94 9.16
CA VAL A 432 -10.20 1.21 10.42
C VAL A 432 -10.33 2.18 11.59
N ALA A 433 -9.56 3.27 11.57
CA ALA A 433 -9.64 4.30 12.58
C ALA A 433 -10.78 5.33 12.36
N ASN A 434 -11.63 5.12 11.36
CA ASN A 434 -12.76 5.99 11.02
C ASN A 434 -12.38 7.47 10.76
N VAL A 435 -11.19 7.71 10.18
CA VAL A 435 -10.74 9.04 9.74
C VAL A 435 -11.34 9.31 8.36
N MET A 436 -12.51 9.97 8.34
CA MET A 436 -13.24 10.32 7.12
C MET A 436 -12.77 11.63 6.49
N ASP A 437 -12.00 12.46 7.21
CA ASP A 437 -11.56 13.78 6.78
C ASP A 437 -10.02 13.90 6.85
N LEU A 438 -9.35 13.93 5.69
CA LEU A 438 -7.93 14.29 5.59
C LEU A 438 -7.77 15.63 4.86
N PRO A 439 -6.98 16.58 5.39
CA PRO A 439 -6.59 17.74 4.61
C PRO A 439 -5.64 17.30 3.48
N LEU A 440 -6.06 17.48 2.23
CA LEU A 440 -5.23 17.22 1.05
C LEU A 440 -4.34 18.43 0.69
N PRO A 441 -3.20 18.20 -0.01
CA PRO A 441 -2.29 19.25 -0.47
C PRO A 441 -3.00 20.38 -1.22
N LYS A 442 -2.62 21.64 -0.94
CA LYS A 442 -2.94 22.78 -1.82
C LYS A 442 -2.16 22.79 -3.14
N LYS A 443 -1.12 21.95 -3.28
CA LYS A 443 -0.30 21.74 -4.49
C LYS A 443 0.20 20.31 -4.53
N LEU A 444 0.03 19.61 -5.65
CA LEU A 444 0.60 18.28 -5.86
C LEU A 444 1.84 18.27 -6.73
N ASN A 445 2.76 17.36 -6.39
CA ASN A 445 3.91 17.06 -7.22
C ASN A 445 3.46 16.05 -8.32
N PRO A 446 3.51 16.40 -9.62
CA PRO A 446 2.92 15.61 -10.71
C PRO A 446 3.46 14.18 -10.88
N ALA A 447 4.57 13.83 -10.22
CA ALA A 447 5.20 12.51 -10.32
C ALA A 447 4.54 11.41 -9.45
N GLN A 448 3.46 11.72 -8.72
CA GLN A 448 2.90 10.84 -7.69
C GLN A 448 1.55 10.25 -8.12
N SER A 449 1.44 8.92 -8.19
CA SER A 449 0.17 8.22 -8.42
C SER A 449 -0.65 8.21 -7.13
N PHE A 450 -1.74 8.98 -7.09
CA PHE A 450 -2.80 8.80 -6.08
C PHE A 450 -3.72 7.71 -6.60
N MET A 451 -3.63 6.49 -6.05
CA MET A 451 -4.74 5.55 -6.21
C MET A 451 -5.94 6.19 -5.47
N PRO A 452 -7.07 6.47 -6.13
CA PRO A 452 -8.24 6.98 -5.45
C PRO A 452 -8.73 5.92 -4.48
N ILE A 453 -9.09 6.33 -3.28
CA ILE A 453 -9.63 5.41 -2.27
C ILE A 453 -11.15 5.63 -2.23
N PRO A 454 -11.97 4.64 -2.63
CA PRO A 454 -13.41 4.73 -2.46
C PRO A 454 -13.79 5.03 -1.02
N GLY A 455 -14.59 6.08 -0.84
CA GLY A 455 -15.09 6.56 0.46
C GLY A 455 -14.19 7.58 1.18
N LEU A 456 -12.97 7.84 0.70
CA LEU A 456 -12.08 8.86 1.26
C LEU A 456 -11.97 10.05 0.31
N HIS A 457 -12.81 11.05 0.55
CA HIS A 457 -12.86 12.32 -0.17
C HIS A 457 -12.38 13.46 0.73
N PHE A 458 -12.07 14.61 0.14
CA PHE A 458 -11.66 15.81 0.87
C PHE A 458 -12.59 16.99 0.57
N TYR A 459 -12.46 18.03 1.37
CA TYR A 459 -13.23 19.25 1.26
C TYR A 459 -12.27 20.44 1.27
N ASP A 460 -12.40 21.34 0.30
CA ASP A 460 -11.81 22.67 0.41
C ASP A 460 -12.71 23.54 1.31
N GLN A 461 -12.14 24.46 2.08
CA GLN A 461 -12.90 25.40 2.92
C GLN A 461 -13.37 26.60 2.09
N LEU A 462 -14.61 27.02 2.30
CA LEU A 462 -15.15 28.26 1.75
C LEU A 462 -14.69 29.46 2.60
N ALA A 463 -14.92 30.69 2.11
CA ALA A 463 -14.43 31.91 2.78
C ALA A 463 -15.05 32.13 4.17
N ASP A 464 -16.24 31.57 4.41
CA ASP A 464 -16.95 31.61 5.68
C ASP A 464 -16.54 30.48 6.67
N GLY A 465 -15.60 29.61 6.27
CA GLY A 465 -15.12 28.48 7.05
C GLY A 465 -15.95 27.21 6.95
N SER A 466 -17.06 27.22 6.19
CA SER A 466 -17.83 26.02 5.87
C SER A 466 -17.10 25.12 4.86
N ARG A 467 -17.60 23.89 4.66
CA ARG A 467 -17.03 22.93 3.71
C ARG A 467 -17.61 23.18 2.31
N GLY A 468 -16.75 23.19 1.29
CA GLY A 468 -17.16 23.10 -0.10
C GLY A 468 -17.60 21.69 -0.48
N PRO A 469 -17.81 21.40 -1.77
CA PRO A 469 -18.17 20.06 -2.24
C PRO A 469 -17.10 19.01 -1.96
N ALA A 470 -17.53 17.77 -1.75
CA ALA A 470 -16.63 16.63 -1.54
C ALA A 470 -15.90 16.26 -2.84
N MET A 471 -14.57 16.19 -2.78
CA MET A 471 -13.71 15.94 -3.92
C MET A 471 -12.93 14.63 -3.77
N GLN A 472 -12.80 13.91 -4.87
CA GLN A 472 -12.08 12.64 -4.97
C GLN A 472 -10.85 12.81 -5.86
N PRO A 473 -9.62 12.53 -5.39
CA PRO A 473 -8.42 12.54 -6.24
C PRO A 473 -8.53 11.50 -7.34
N ILE A 474 -8.16 11.87 -8.56
CA ILE A 474 -8.12 11.04 -9.76
C ILE A 474 -6.67 11.02 -10.30
N PRO A 475 -6.04 9.86 -10.50
CA PRO A 475 -4.65 9.77 -10.92
C PRO A 475 -4.48 10.24 -12.37
N SER A 476 -3.25 10.66 -12.70
CA SER A 476 -2.84 10.68 -14.11
C SER A 476 -2.82 9.26 -14.67
N GLY A 477 -3.15 9.07 -15.94
CA GLY A 477 -3.17 7.74 -16.53
C GLY A 477 -3.40 7.75 -18.03
N LYS A 478 -3.62 6.57 -18.58
CA LYS A 478 -4.04 6.38 -19.96
C LYS A 478 -5.22 5.43 -19.98
N PHE A 479 -6.14 5.65 -20.92
CA PHE A 479 -7.26 4.76 -21.15
C PHE A 479 -7.68 4.80 -22.62
N LEU A 480 -8.57 3.88 -22.98
CA LEU A 480 -9.10 3.74 -24.32
C LEU A 480 -10.55 4.28 -24.34
N MET A 481 -10.70 5.51 -24.84
CA MET A 481 -11.94 6.29 -24.88
C MET A 481 -12.85 5.88 -26.03
N GLY A 482 -14.16 5.89 -25.81
CA GLY A 482 -15.18 5.49 -26.78
C GLY A 482 -15.54 4.00 -26.73
N SER A 483 -16.38 3.57 -27.65
CA SER A 483 -16.94 2.22 -27.67
C SER A 483 -16.12 1.20 -28.48
N PRO A 484 -16.12 -0.09 -28.10
CA PRO A 484 -15.58 -1.16 -28.95
C PRO A 484 -16.26 -1.22 -30.32
N ALA A 485 -15.52 -1.66 -31.35
CA ALA A 485 -16.08 -1.80 -32.70
C ALA A 485 -17.31 -2.71 -32.71
N GLY A 486 -18.40 -2.24 -33.32
CA GLY A 486 -19.68 -2.97 -33.38
C GLY A 486 -20.60 -2.74 -32.17
N GLU A 487 -20.18 -1.95 -31.17
CA GLU A 487 -20.99 -1.54 -30.03
C GLU A 487 -21.17 -0.01 -29.98
N GLY A 488 -22.22 0.45 -29.31
CA GLY A 488 -22.48 1.88 -29.08
C GLY A 488 -22.92 2.67 -30.32
N ASP A 489 -23.18 3.96 -30.10
CA ASP A 489 -23.63 4.88 -31.14
C ASP A 489 -22.48 5.37 -32.02
N LYS A 490 -22.78 5.82 -33.25
CA LYS A 490 -21.77 6.28 -34.23
C LYS A 490 -20.87 7.40 -33.70
N ASN A 491 -21.39 8.23 -32.79
CA ASN A 491 -20.68 9.34 -32.17
C ASN A 491 -19.66 8.91 -31.12
N GLU A 492 -19.71 7.66 -30.66
CA GLU A 492 -18.77 7.06 -29.69
C GLU A 492 -17.52 6.47 -30.37
N HIS A 493 -17.39 6.64 -31.69
CA HIS A 493 -16.33 6.10 -32.54
C HIS A 493 -15.50 7.21 -33.20
N PRO A 494 -14.24 6.94 -33.61
CA PRO A 494 -13.49 5.73 -33.32
C PRO A 494 -13.01 5.69 -31.87
N ARG A 495 -12.84 4.47 -31.36
CA ARG A 495 -12.14 4.24 -30.09
C ARG A 495 -10.68 4.69 -30.20
N HIS A 496 -10.18 5.45 -29.24
CA HIS A 496 -8.83 6.04 -29.31
C HIS A 496 -8.17 6.17 -27.94
N HIS A 497 -6.83 6.23 -27.92
CA HIS A 497 -6.08 6.35 -26.67
C HIS A 497 -6.04 7.80 -26.20
N VAL A 498 -6.33 8.01 -24.93
CA VAL A 498 -6.19 9.31 -24.27
C VAL A 498 -5.27 9.18 -23.06
N ARG A 499 -4.39 10.17 -22.88
CA ARG A 499 -3.48 10.30 -21.74
C ARG A 499 -3.89 11.50 -20.88
N ILE A 500 -4.38 11.23 -19.68
CA ILE A 500 -4.52 12.25 -18.64
C ILE A 500 -3.13 12.53 -18.05
N ALA A 501 -2.58 13.70 -18.38
CA ALA A 501 -1.16 14.01 -18.11
C ALA A 501 -0.85 14.27 -16.63
N ALA A 502 -1.79 14.86 -15.89
CA ALA A 502 -1.64 15.22 -14.48
C ALA A 502 -2.84 14.69 -13.69
N PRO A 503 -2.64 14.33 -12.40
CA PRO A 503 -3.77 14.04 -11.54
C PRO A 503 -4.63 15.29 -11.36
N PHE A 504 -5.91 15.10 -11.09
CA PHE A 504 -6.87 16.15 -10.77
C PHE A 504 -7.83 15.62 -9.69
N ALA A 505 -8.66 16.46 -9.09
CA ALA A 505 -9.75 15.98 -8.25
C ALA A 505 -11.09 16.14 -8.97
N MET A 506 -12.02 15.21 -8.78
CA MET A 506 -13.36 15.27 -9.33
C MET A 506 -14.39 15.21 -8.21
N GLY A 507 -15.52 15.90 -8.38
CA GLY A 507 -16.62 15.87 -7.42
C GLY A 507 -17.05 14.42 -7.17
N THR A 508 -17.06 14.02 -5.90
CA THR A 508 -17.42 12.65 -5.45
C THR A 508 -18.82 12.30 -5.94
N TRP A 509 -19.71 13.31 -5.91
CA TRP A 509 -21.07 13.28 -6.41
C TRP A 509 -21.28 14.41 -7.45
N PRO A 510 -22.35 14.36 -8.25
CA PRO A 510 -22.87 15.55 -8.91
C PRO A 510 -23.19 16.64 -7.89
N VAL A 511 -23.08 17.92 -8.30
CA VAL A 511 -23.40 19.05 -7.42
C VAL A 511 -24.85 18.93 -6.96
N THR A 512 -25.06 19.05 -5.65
CA THR A 512 -26.37 18.91 -5.03
C THR A 512 -27.13 20.22 -4.99
N PHE A 513 -28.45 20.16 -4.81
CA PHE A 513 -29.24 21.38 -4.56
C PHE A 513 -28.81 22.11 -3.29
N GLU A 514 -28.36 21.42 -2.24
CA GLU A 514 -27.86 22.05 -1.02
C GLU A 514 -26.61 22.91 -1.30
N GLU A 515 -25.64 22.36 -2.02
CA GLU A 515 -24.42 23.08 -2.43
C GLU A 515 -24.74 24.24 -3.38
N TYR A 516 -25.66 24.04 -4.33
CA TYR A 516 -26.06 25.07 -5.30
C TYR A 516 -26.94 26.16 -4.68
N ASP A 517 -27.78 25.82 -3.71
CA ASP A 517 -28.60 26.77 -2.96
C ASP A 517 -27.71 27.70 -2.13
N HIS A 518 -26.60 27.19 -1.57
CA HIS A 518 -25.61 28.02 -0.89
C HIS A 518 -25.03 29.08 -1.83
N PHE A 519 -24.58 28.66 -3.02
CA PHE A 519 -24.15 29.58 -4.08
C PHE A 519 -25.21 30.64 -4.38
N CYS A 520 -26.47 30.23 -4.58
CA CYS A 520 -27.56 31.16 -4.89
C CYS A 520 -27.80 32.19 -3.77
N VAL A 521 -27.72 31.76 -2.51
CA VAL A 521 -27.87 32.66 -1.35
C VAL A 521 -26.74 33.68 -1.29
N VAL A 522 -25.49 33.24 -1.44
CA VAL A 522 -24.32 34.12 -1.36
C VAL A 522 -24.28 35.11 -2.52
N THR A 523 -24.63 34.69 -3.74
CA THR A 523 -24.58 35.55 -4.93
C THR A 523 -25.88 36.29 -5.22
N GLY A 524 -26.95 36.07 -4.46
CA GLY A 524 -28.28 36.63 -4.71
C GLY A 524 -28.95 36.11 -5.99
N ARG A 525 -28.55 34.94 -6.49
CA ARG A 525 -29.15 34.34 -7.69
C ARG A 525 -30.48 33.66 -7.36
N LYS A 526 -31.35 33.56 -8.37
CA LYS A 526 -32.59 32.79 -8.27
C LYS A 526 -32.28 31.30 -8.23
N LYS A 527 -32.85 30.59 -7.25
CA LYS A 527 -32.75 29.14 -7.14
C LYS A 527 -33.45 28.42 -8.32
N PRO A 528 -32.84 27.36 -8.89
CA PRO A 528 -33.48 26.56 -9.94
C PRO A 528 -34.64 25.74 -9.38
N GLN A 529 -35.60 25.37 -10.25
CA GLN A 529 -36.75 24.55 -9.87
C GLN A 529 -36.32 23.10 -9.57
N ASP A 530 -36.92 22.50 -8.53
CA ASP A 530 -36.64 21.13 -8.06
C ASP A 530 -37.73 20.12 -8.45
N GLN A 531 -38.72 20.54 -9.25
CA GLN A 531 -39.86 19.71 -9.64
C GLN A 531 -40.70 19.16 -8.45
N GLY A 532 -40.52 19.70 -7.24
CA GLY A 532 -41.13 19.16 -6.03
C GLY A 532 -40.56 17.79 -5.60
N TRP A 533 -39.35 17.44 -6.03
CA TRP A 533 -38.74 16.12 -5.80
C TRP A 533 -37.87 16.02 -4.54
N ASP A 534 -37.94 17.02 -3.66
CA ASP A 534 -36.95 17.31 -2.59
C ASP A 534 -35.65 17.92 -3.17
N ARG A 535 -35.01 18.81 -2.39
CA ARG A 535 -33.82 19.58 -2.79
C ARG A 535 -32.56 18.97 -2.23
N LYS A 536 -32.19 19.35 -1.01
CA LYS A 536 -31.09 18.81 -0.18
C LYS A 536 -30.00 18.09 -0.98
N ARG A 537 -29.91 16.76 -0.82
CA ARG A 537 -28.89 15.89 -1.41
C ARG A 537 -29.24 15.33 -2.79
N HIS A 538 -30.31 15.79 -3.42
CA HIS A 538 -30.54 15.48 -4.83
C HIS A 538 -29.60 16.29 -5.71
N PRO A 539 -29.18 15.75 -6.87
CA PRO A 539 -28.39 16.51 -7.83
C PRO A 539 -29.17 17.74 -8.29
N VAL A 540 -28.49 18.88 -8.41
CA VAL A 540 -29.09 20.08 -8.97
C VAL A 540 -29.45 19.82 -10.44
N ILE A 541 -30.68 20.16 -10.79
CA ILE A 541 -31.22 20.06 -12.14
C ILE A 541 -31.82 21.41 -12.55
N ASN A 542 -32.22 21.53 -13.80
CA ASN A 542 -32.70 22.78 -14.38
C ASN A 542 -31.65 23.91 -14.30
N VAL A 543 -30.40 23.58 -14.64
CA VAL A 543 -29.27 24.51 -14.72
C VAL A 543 -28.64 24.46 -16.12
N SER A 544 -28.37 25.64 -16.69
CA SER A 544 -27.67 25.72 -17.98
C SER A 544 -26.19 25.39 -17.85
N TRP A 545 -25.51 25.21 -18.98
CA TRP A 545 -24.06 25.07 -19.00
C TRP A 545 -23.37 26.32 -18.43
N GLN A 546 -23.91 27.52 -18.71
CA GLN A 546 -23.38 28.77 -18.17
C GLN A 546 -23.57 28.87 -16.65
N ASP A 547 -24.71 28.41 -16.12
CA ASP A 547 -24.96 28.36 -14.67
C ASP A 547 -23.92 27.47 -13.96
N ALA A 548 -23.58 26.32 -14.57
CA ALA A 548 -22.54 25.43 -14.05
C ALA A 548 -21.15 26.09 -14.07
N LEU A 549 -20.81 26.84 -15.10
CA LEU A 549 -19.56 27.63 -15.15
C LEU A 549 -19.53 28.74 -14.10
N ASP A 550 -20.64 29.46 -13.93
CA ASP A 550 -20.76 30.52 -12.92
C ASP A 550 -20.56 29.95 -11.51
N TYR A 551 -21.10 28.76 -11.23
CA TYR A 551 -20.86 28.03 -9.99
C TYR A 551 -19.38 27.67 -9.80
N CYS A 552 -18.73 27.14 -10.85
CA CYS A 552 -17.29 26.80 -10.81
C CYS A 552 -16.42 28.04 -10.53
N ALA A 553 -16.72 29.16 -11.18
CA ALA A 553 -16.01 30.43 -11.00
C ALA A 553 -16.19 30.98 -9.58
N TRP A 554 -17.41 30.93 -9.04
CA TRP A 554 -17.68 31.32 -7.65
C TRP A 554 -16.91 30.45 -6.66
N LEU A 555 -17.00 29.12 -6.80
CA LEU A 555 -16.32 28.19 -5.90
C LEU A 555 -14.80 28.35 -5.94
N SER A 556 -14.25 28.67 -7.12
CA SER A 556 -12.84 29.02 -7.26
C SER A 556 -12.46 30.27 -6.47
N GLY A 557 -13.31 31.29 -6.50
CA GLY A 557 -13.13 32.52 -5.72
C GLY A 557 -13.20 32.28 -4.20
N GLU A 558 -14.13 31.45 -3.76
CA GLU A 558 -14.33 31.13 -2.33
C GLU A 558 -13.18 30.31 -1.72
N THR A 559 -12.64 29.36 -2.49
CA THR A 559 -11.65 28.40 -1.99
C THR A 559 -10.21 28.81 -2.31
N GLY A 560 -10.01 29.70 -3.29
CA GLY A 560 -8.70 29.99 -3.88
C GLY A 560 -8.10 28.84 -4.71
N CYS A 561 -8.87 27.79 -4.97
CA CYS A 561 -8.49 26.66 -5.82
C CYS A 561 -9.14 26.80 -7.20
N HIS A 562 -8.60 26.14 -8.24
CA HIS A 562 -9.17 26.24 -9.58
C HIS A 562 -10.20 25.13 -9.82
N TYR A 563 -11.48 25.50 -9.83
CA TYR A 563 -12.61 24.63 -10.14
C TYR A 563 -13.16 24.90 -11.55
N ARG A 564 -13.54 23.83 -12.25
CA ARG A 564 -14.11 23.87 -13.60
C ARG A 564 -15.00 22.66 -13.88
N LEU A 565 -15.68 22.66 -15.03
CA LEU A 565 -16.27 21.44 -15.57
C LEU A 565 -15.17 20.48 -16.06
N PRO A 566 -15.41 19.15 -15.99
CA PRO A 566 -14.51 18.17 -16.59
C PRO A 566 -14.46 18.33 -18.10
N SER A 567 -13.32 17.99 -18.72
CA SER A 567 -13.35 17.62 -20.14
C SER A 567 -14.11 16.31 -20.31
N GLU A 568 -14.62 16.06 -21.51
CA GLU A 568 -15.30 14.79 -21.83
C GLU A 568 -14.37 13.59 -21.57
N ALA A 569 -13.10 13.74 -21.92
CA ALA A 569 -12.07 12.74 -21.72
C ALA A 569 -11.79 12.47 -20.23
N GLU A 570 -11.68 13.52 -19.41
CA GLU A 570 -11.53 13.39 -17.95
C GLU A 570 -12.74 12.71 -17.33
N TRP A 571 -13.95 13.06 -17.78
CA TRP A 571 -15.19 12.46 -17.31
C TRP A 571 -15.23 10.96 -17.62
N GLU A 572 -14.96 10.55 -18.87
CA GLU A 572 -14.99 9.13 -19.23
C GLU A 572 -13.89 8.33 -18.53
N TYR A 573 -12.69 8.91 -18.42
CA TYR A 573 -11.58 8.31 -17.68
C TYR A 573 -11.98 8.00 -16.24
N ALA A 574 -12.57 8.99 -15.58
CA ALA A 574 -12.97 8.90 -14.19
C ALA A 574 -14.18 7.97 -13.99
N ALA A 575 -15.15 7.98 -14.91
CA ALA A 575 -16.30 7.08 -14.90
C ALA A 575 -15.91 5.61 -15.08
N ARG A 576 -14.93 5.33 -15.96
CA ARG A 576 -14.40 3.98 -16.18
C ARG A 576 -13.56 3.47 -15.02
N ALA A 577 -12.86 4.37 -14.31
CA ALA A 577 -12.08 4.03 -13.13
C ALA A 577 -11.14 2.82 -13.31
N GLY A 578 -10.43 2.79 -14.44
CA GLY A 578 -9.49 1.71 -14.80
C GLY A 578 -10.10 0.52 -15.54
N THR A 579 -11.43 0.46 -15.67
CA THR A 579 -12.11 -0.64 -16.39
C THR A 579 -12.21 -0.40 -17.90
N GLY A 580 -12.18 -1.50 -18.66
CA GLY A 580 -12.37 -1.50 -20.12
C GLY A 580 -13.77 -1.91 -20.58
N THR A 581 -14.67 -2.20 -19.64
CA THR A 581 -16.01 -2.77 -19.81
C THR A 581 -17.06 -1.74 -20.20
N ARG A 582 -18.30 -2.18 -20.47
CA ARG A 582 -19.43 -1.29 -20.82
C ARG A 582 -19.84 -0.37 -19.67
N TYR A 583 -19.93 -0.92 -18.46
CA TYR A 583 -20.15 -0.21 -17.21
C TYR A 583 -18.92 -0.39 -16.32
N TRP A 584 -18.74 0.46 -15.32
CA TRP A 584 -17.61 0.31 -14.40
C TRP A 584 -17.70 -0.97 -13.55
N TRP A 585 -18.91 -1.53 -13.37
CA TRP A 585 -19.13 -2.78 -12.64
C TRP A 585 -19.08 -4.04 -13.50
N GLY A 586 -19.03 -3.91 -14.84
CA GLY A 586 -18.98 -5.06 -15.75
C GLY A 586 -19.55 -4.78 -17.14
N ASP A 587 -19.68 -5.81 -17.96
CA ASP A 587 -20.23 -5.72 -19.32
C ASP A 587 -21.75 -5.93 -19.37
N GLU A 588 -22.31 -6.58 -18.35
CA GLU A 588 -23.74 -6.79 -18.18
C GLU A 588 -24.30 -5.73 -17.24
N PHE A 589 -25.51 -5.23 -17.56
CA PHE A 589 -26.17 -4.22 -16.74
C PHE A 589 -26.60 -4.80 -15.39
N ASP A 590 -27.25 -5.97 -15.44
CA ASP A 590 -27.48 -6.83 -14.28
C ASP A 590 -26.35 -7.86 -14.20
N ASP A 591 -25.51 -7.76 -13.17
CA ASP A 591 -24.38 -8.65 -12.94
C ASP A 591 -24.77 -9.92 -12.17
N GLY A 592 -26.06 -10.12 -11.90
CA GLY A 592 -26.59 -11.25 -11.14
C GLY A 592 -26.33 -11.17 -9.63
N SER A 593 -25.76 -10.07 -9.13
CA SER A 593 -25.51 -9.88 -7.69
C SER A 593 -26.77 -9.48 -6.91
N GLY A 594 -27.82 -9.02 -7.60
CA GLY A 594 -29.01 -8.43 -7.01
C GLY A 594 -28.78 -7.02 -6.44
N ILE A 595 -27.60 -6.42 -6.65
CA ILE A 595 -27.29 -5.05 -6.27
C ILE A 595 -27.64 -4.11 -7.43
N LEU A 596 -28.36 -3.03 -7.12
CA LEU A 596 -28.59 -1.96 -8.09
C LEU A 596 -27.38 -1.04 -8.12
N HIS A 597 -26.87 -0.77 -9.32
CA HIS A 597 -25.67 0.06 -9.52
C HIS A 597 -25.98 1.49 -9.98
N ALA A 598 -27.21 1.78 -10.39
CA ALA A 598 -27.60 3.09 -10.92
C ALA A 598 -29.11 3.37 -10.78
N ASN A 599 -29.46 4.66 -10.74
CA ASN A 599 -30.84 5.14 -10.92
C ASN A 599 -31.13 5.36 -12.42
N CYS A 600 -32.02 4.57 -13.01
CA CYS A 600 -32.35 4.65 -14.43
C CYS A 600 -33.76 4.09 -14.73
N ASP A 601 -34.21 4.24 -15.98
CA ASP A 601 -35.44 3.62 -16.46
C ASP A 601 -35.23 2.09 -16.54
N ASN A 602 -36.19 1.31 -16.02
CA ASN A 602 -36.07 -0.15 -15.81
C ASN A 602 -35.02 -0.60 -14.77
N SER A 603 -34.80 0.15 -13.69
CA SER A 603 -33.93 -0.28 -12.58
C SER A 603 -34.51 -1.42 -11.70
N GLY A 604 -35.72 -1.92 -12.00
CA GLY A 604 -36.23 -3.17 -11.41
C GLY A 604 -36.77 -3.08 -9.97
N THR A 605 -37.02 -1.88 -9.44
CA THR A 605 -37.70 -1.71 -8.13
C THR A 605 -39.15 -1.26 -8.30
N GLU A 606 -39.99 -1.50 -7.30
CA GLU A 606 -41.34 -0.88 -7.18
C GLU A 606 -41.28 0.66 -7.19
N SER A 607 -40.07 1.24 -7.04
CA SER A 607 -39.75 2.62 -7.37
C SER A 607 -39.09 2.74 -8.75
N ASP A 608 -39.87 2.56 -9.83
CA ASP A 608 -39.69 3.34 -11.06
C ASP A 608 -40.00 4.81 -10.73
N THR A 609 -39.24 5.39 -9.81
CA THR A 609 -39.37 6.78 -9.43
C THR A 609 -38.90 7.58 -10.63
N LYS A 610 -39.87 8.11 -11.39
CA LYS A 610 -39.67 9.02 -12.52
C LYS A 610 -39.09 10.38 -12.08
N ARG A 611 -37.96 10.33 -11.34
CA ARG A 611 -37.24 11.43 -10.71
C ARG A 611 -35.82 11.02 -10.31
N THR A 612 -35.00 12.01 -10.01
CA THR A 612 -33.67 11.82 -9.39
C THR A 612 -33.75 11.12 -8.01
N SER A 613 -32.62 10.54 -7.60
CA SER A 613 -32.38 9.94 -6.28
C SER A 613 -31.36 10.80 -5.53
N PRO A 614 -31.36 10.84 -4.18
CA PRO A 614 -30.25 11.42 -3.43
C PRO A 614 -28.91 10.85 -3.91
N VAL A 615 -27.91 11.72 -4.07
CA VAL A 615 -26.59 11.30 -4.56
C VAL A 615 -25.95 10.31 -3.59
N GLY A 616 -25.23 9.32 -4.11
CA GLY A 616 -24.53 8.32 -3.32
C GLY A 616 -25.38 7.14 -2.83
N ASN A 617 -26.62 6.99 -3.33
CA ASN A 617 -27.49 5.87 -3.00
C ASN A 617 -27.10 4.54 -3.66
N PHE A 618 -26.21 4.58 -4.65
CA PHE A 618 -25.69 3.40 -5.36
C PHE A 618 -24.20 3.22 -5.07
N PRO A 619 -23.62 2.02 -5.27
CA PRO A 619 -22.20 1.80 -5.06
C PRO A 619 -21.31 2.76 -5.89
N PRO A 620 -20.17 3.21 -5.35
CA PRO A 620 -19.21 4.00 -6.11
C PRO A 620 -18.39 3.13 -7.06
N ASN A 621 -17.85 3.74 -8.11
CA ASN A 621 -16.87 3.08 -8.96
C ASN A 621 -15.51 2.89 -8.24
N PRO A 622 -14.54 2.15 -8.81
CA PRO A 622 -13.22 1.92 -8.19
C PRO A 622 -12.43 3.19 -7.85
N PHE A 623 -12.76 4.33 -8.47
CA PHE A 623 -12.14 5.61 -8.12
C PHE A 623 -12.85 6.33 -6.96
N GLY A 624 -13.96 5.79 -6.46
CA GLY A 624 -14.75 6.41 -5.38
C GLY A 624 -15.79 7.41 -5.85
N LEU A 625 -16.06 7.47 -7.16
CA LEU A 625 -17.07 8.37 -7.71
C LEU A 625 -18.43 7.68 -7.74
N TYR A 626 -19.45 8.43 -7.35
CA TYR A 626 -20.83 7.99 -7.32
C TYR A 626 -21.61 8.58 -8.50
N ASP A 627 -22.68 7.88 -8.88
CA ASP A 627 -23.65 8.35 -9.87
C ASP A 627 -23.03 8.72 -11.23
N THR A 628 -21.88 8.14 -11.59
CA THR A 628 -21.29 8.30 -12.93
C THR A 628 -22.05 7.49 -13.98
N ALA A 629 -23.04 6.70 -13.57
CA ALA A 629 -24.01 6.04 -14.43
C ALA A 629 -25.40 6.25 -13.82
N GLY A 630 -26.30 6.90 -14.56
CA GLY A 630 -27.66 7.20 -14.13
C GLY A 630 -27.78 8.44 -13.24
N ASN A 631 -28.92 8.55 -12.57
CA ASN A 631 -29.37 9.69 -11.77
C ASN A 631 -29.56 10.98 -12.59
N VAL A 632 -28.49 11.63 -13.03
CA VAL A 632 -28.53 12.77 -13.96
C VAL A 632 -27.43 12.65 -14.99
N ARG A 633 -27.70 13.11 -16.21
CA ARG A 633 -26.64 13.42 -17.17
C ARG A 633 -25.83 14.58 -16.63
N GLU A 634 -24.60 14.70 -17.06
CA GLU A 634 -23.68 15.71 -16.52
C GLU A 634 -23.04 16.53 -17.62
N TRP A 635 -23.09 17.86 -17.48
CA TRP A 635 -22.37 18.79 -18.34
C TRP A 635 -20.85 18.55 -18.32
N THR A 636 -20.24 18.62 -19.49
CA THR A 636 -18.79 18.70 -19.67
C THR A 636 -18.41 20.02 -20.37
N ALA A 637 -17.13 20.37 -20.38
CA ALA A 637 -16.68 21.61 -21.00
C ALA A 637 -16.70 21.57 -22.55
N ASP A 638 -16.64 20.37 -23.13
CA ASP A 638 -16.42 20.15 -24.56
C ASP A 638 -17.60 20.57 -25.44
N CYS A 639 -17.26 21.06 -26.62
CA CYS A 639 -18.22 21.32 -27.69
C CYS A 639 -18.59 20.02 -28.38
N TRP A 640 -19.82 19.95 -28.88
CA TRP A 640 -20.29 18.73 -29.52
C TRP A 640 -19.56 18.48 -30.85
N HIS A 641 -19.12 17.23 -31.03
CA HIS A 641 -18.65 16.68 -32.30
C HIS A 641 -19.37 15.37 -32.57
N ASP A 642 -19.76 15.15 -33.83
CA ASP A 642 -20.56 13.98 -34.23
C ASP A 642 -19.81 12.64 -34.15
N ASN A 643 -18.50 12.65 -33.90
CA ASN A 643 -17.64 11.48 -33.71
C ASN A 643 -16.30 11.90 -33.06
N TYR A 644 -15.39 10.95 -32.81
CA TYR A 644 -14.06 11.18 -32.26
C TYR A 644 -12.95 11.30 -33.32
N GLN A 645 -13.28 11.54 -34.60
CA GLN A 645 -12.24 11.80 -35.60
C GLN A 645 -11.55 13.11 -35.25
N SER A 646 -10.24 13.05 -35.02
CA SER A 646 -9.41 14.18 -34.58
C SER A 646 -9.64 14.65 -33.14
N ALA A 647 -10.26 13.81 -32.29
CA ALA A 647 -10.40 14.10 -30.87
C ALA A 647 -9.01 14.28 -30.20
N PRO A 648 -8.87 15.21 -29.23
CA PRO A 648 -7.65 15.34 -28.44
C PRO A 648 -7.29 14.05 -27.71
N SER A 649 -5.98 13.75 -27.62
CA SER A 649 -5.47 12.52 -26.98
C SER A 649 -4.76 12.77 -25.65
N ASP A 650 -4.85 13.98 -25.12
CA ASP A 650 -4.14 14.46 -23.92
C ASP A 650 -5.09 14.86 -22.77
N GLY A 651 -6.39 14.60 -22.93
CA GLY A 651 -7.42 14.94 -21.95
C GLY A 651 -7.86 16.41 -21.98
N SER A 652 -7.35 17.22 -22.91
CA SER A 652 -7.77 18.60 -23.10
C SER A 652 -9.24 18.71 -23.57
N ILE A 653 -9.84 19.87 -23.35
CA ILE A 653 -11.20 20.19 -23.77
C ILE A 653 -11.24 20.33 -25.30
N TRP A 654 -12.15 19.65 -25.97
CA TRP A 654 -12.37 19.77 -27.40
C TRP A 654 -13.25 20.99 -27.72
N THR A 655 -12.65 22.00 -28.35
CA THR A 655 -13.24 23.31 -28.67
C THR A 655 -13.89 23.33 -30.07
N GLU A 656 -14.21 24.52 -30.62
CA GLU A 656 -14.80 24.70 -31.97
C GLU A 656 -13.92 24.16 -33.12
N GLU A 657 -12.65 23.86 -32.83
CA GLU A 657 -11.71 23.31 -33.79
C GLU A 657 -12.19 21.94 -34.33
N ALA A 658 -12.03 21.72 -35.64
CA ALA A 658 -12.48 20.51 -36.33
C ALA A 658 -14.02 20.30 -36.39
N LEU A 659 -14.77 21.40 -36.61
CA LEU A 659 -16.23 21.42 -36.84
C LEU A 659 -17.06 21.20 -35.57
N GLY A 660 -16.56 21.62 -34.41
CA GLY A 660 -17.29 21.58 -33.15
C GLY A 660 -18.44 22.57 -33.11
N ASP A 661 -19.61 22.12 -32.66
CA ASP A 661 -20.77 22.97 -32.39
C ASP A 661 -20.81 23.31 -30.89
N CYS A 662 -20.33 24.49 -30.49
CA CYS A 662 -20.38 24.92 -29.09
C CYS A 662 -21.76 25.45 -28.64
N GLY A 663 -22.72 25.59 -29.56
CA GLY A 663 -24.12 25.79 -29.21
C GLY A 663 -24.72 24.54 -28.55
N GLN A 664 -24.09 23.38 -28.76
CA GLN A 664 -24.40 22.12 -28.12
C GLN A 664 -23.20 21.66 -27.27
N ARG A 665 -23.43 21.36 -25.98
CA ARG A 665 -22.36 20.87 -25.10
C ARG A 665 -22.52 19.38 -24.87
N VAL A 666 -21.38 18.70 -24.78
CA VAL A 666 -21.35 17.27 -24.50
C VAL A 666 -21.88 17.02 -23.08
N VAL A 667 -22.72 15.99 -22.96
CA VAL A 667 -23.19 15.45 -21.68
C VAL A 667 -22.93 13.94 -21.58
N ARG A 668 -22.68 13.45 -20.38
CA ARG A 668 -22.29 12.05 -20.13
C ARG A 668 -23.12 11.41 -19.00
N GLY A 669 -23.05 10.09 -18.87
CA GLY A 669 -23.54 9.30 -17.72
C GLY A 669 -24.96 8.73 -17.78
N GLY A 670 -25.82 9.20 -18.69
CA GLY A 670 -27.23 8.83 -18.66
C GLY A 670 -27.95 9.44 -17.44
N SER A 671 -29.23 9.14 -17.23
CA SER A 671 -30.02 9.72 -16.14
C SER A 671 -31.10 8.77 -15.63
N TRP A 672 -31.87 9.22 -14.63
CA TRP A 672 -33.00 8.50 -14.05
C TRP A 672 -34.06 8.04 -15.06
N ASN A 673 -34.15 8.66 -16.25
CA ASN A 673 -35.13 8.30 -17.28
C ASN A 673 -34.54 7.64 -18.53
N ASN A 674 -33.24 7.34 -18.51
CA ASN A 674 -32.58 6.69 -19.62
C ASN A 674 -32.47 5.19 -19.38
N GLY A 675 -32.50 4.40 -20.45
CA GLY A 675 -32.30 2.95 -20.35
C GLY A 675 -30.82 2.57 -20.23
N PRO A 676 -30.51 1.29 -19.89
CA PRO A 676 -29.14 0.79 -19.71
C PRO A 676 -28.15 1.16 -20.82
N GLN A 677 -28.60 1.19 -22.07
CA GLN A 677 -27.76 1.50 -23.24
C GLN A 677 -27.14 2.90 -23.19
N GLU A 678 -27.79 3.85 -22.51
CA GLU A 678 -27.34 5.23 -22.36
C GLU A 678 -26.52 5.45 -21.08
N LEU A 679 -26.42 4.43 -20.23
CA LEU A 679 -25.63 4.45 -18.98
C LEU A 679 -24.22 3.88 -19.15
N ARG A 680 -23.90 3.30 -20.31
CA ARG A 680 -22.55 2.82 -20.64
C ARG A 680 -21.55 3.96 -20.48
N SER A 681 -20.35 3.67 -19.97
CA SER A 681 -19.32 4.69 -19.77
C SER A 681 -18.98 5.45 -21.05
N ALA A 682 -19.09 4.83 -22.22
CA ALA A 682 -18.86 5.46 -23.53
C ALA A 682 -20.04 6.32 -24.05
N SER A 683 -21.25 6.17 -23.50
CA SER A 683 -22.46 6.78 -24.08
C SER A 683 -22.49 8.29 -23.87
N ARG A 684 -22.48 9.03 -24.98
CA ARG A 684 -22.41 10.49 -25.01
C ARG A 684 -23.63 11.09 -25.68
N GLY A 685 -24.08 12.24 -25.16
CA GLY A 685 -25.19 13.00 -25.71
C GLY A 685 -24.84 14.48 -25.81
N ARG A 686 -25.80 15.27 -26.30
CA ARG A 686 -25.67 16.73 -26.39
C ARG A 686 -26.93 17.44 -25.95
N TYR A 687 -26.77 18.60 -25.37
CA TYR A 687 -27.86 19.54 -25.08
C TYR A 687 -27.45 20.97 -25.42
N SER A 688 -28.44 21.83 -25.64
CA SER A 688 -28.22 23.24 -25.91
C SER A 688 -27.54 23.92 -24.73
N ALA A 689 -26.43 24.61 -24.98
CA ALA A 689 -25.67 25.31 -23.93
C ALA A 689 -26.50 26.41 -23.23
N SER A 690 -27.49 26.97 -23.94
CA SER A 690 -28.29 28.10 -23.47
C SER A 690 -29.56 27.69 -22.71
N ASP A 691 -29.91 26.41 -22.70
CA ASP A 691 -31.16 25.93 -22.11
C ASP A 691 -30.90 25.40 -20.70
N ALA A 692 -31.78 25.78 -19.77
CA ALA A 692 -31.75 25.39 -18.36
C ALA A 692 -32.98 24.56 -17.99
N ALA A 693 -33.85 24.15 -18.90
CA ALA A 693 -35.13 23.49 -18.59
C ALA A 693 -35.03 21.94 -18.52
N TYR A 694 -33.82 21.40 -18.34
CA TYR A 694 -33.59 19.95 -18.33
C TYR A 694 -33.67 19.38 -16.91
N THR A 695 -34.70 18.56 -16.65
CA THR A 695 -34.92 17.89 -15.35
C THR A 695 -34.07 16.64 -15.11
N LEU A 696 -33.28 16.26 -16.11
CA LEU A 696 -32.44 15.06 -16.13
C LEU A 696 -30.94 15.39 -16.18
N LEU A 697 -30.60 16.68 -16.17
CA LEU A 697 -29.25 17.18 -16.43
C LEU A 697 -28.76 18.05 -15.28
N GLY A 698 -27.62 17.68 -14.73
CA GLY A 698 -26.85 18.43 -13.74
C GLY A 698 -25.39 18.55 -14.16
N PHE A 699 -24.48 18.57 -13.20
CA PHE A 699 -23.04 18.61 -13.47
C PHE A 699 -22.23 18.15 -12.27
N ARG A 700 -20.97 17.80 -12.51
CA ARG A 700 -19.96 17.60 -11.47
C ARG A 700 -18.74 18.47 -11.71
N LEU A 701 -17.92 18.59 -10.68
CA LEU A 701 -16.77 19.49 -10.66
C LEU A 701 -15.48 18.76 -10.96
N VAL A 702 -14.53 19.46 -11.54
CA VAL A 702 -13.09 19.16 -11.48
C VAL A 702 -12.39 20.28 -10.71
N ARG A 703 -11.43 19.90 -9.87
CA ARG A 703 -10.52 20.81 -9.16
C ARG A 703 -9.08 20.44 -9.48
N GLU A 704 -8.33 21.41 -9.99
CA GLU A 704 -6.91 21.22 -10.30
C GLU A 704 -6.05 21.28 -9.04
N PHE A 705 -4.90 20.61 -9.09
CA PHE A 705 -4.04 20.46 -7.92
C PHE A 705 -3.01 21.56 -7.72
#